data_AF-G0QXZ6-F1
#
_entry.id   AF-G0QXZ6-F1
#
_cell.length_a   1.000
_cell.length_b   1.000
_cell.length_c   1.000
_cell.angle_alpha   90.00
_cell.angle_beta   90.00
_cell.angle_gamma   90.00
#
_symmetry.space_group_name_H-M   'P 1'
#
loop_
_entity.id
_entity.type
_entity.pdbx_description
1 polymer ?
#
loop_
_entity_poly.entity_id
_entity_poly.type
_entity_poly.pdbx_seq_one_letter_code
_entity_poly.pdbx_strand_id
1 'polypeptide(L)'
;NSYFESLSEFEKSLIIQENTELLEEFKAFFNIKICFFNGFLKAINSSFYIEESKLQNIKNNQNVPLFAYIQYSKISIFRLNISNNKFGSQGILQSSFNKITIQNSLLENMDQFLQESQRVLQQNVNLGNLLQLQIFPFLFDDSVIYFNQVNINNISCNNQCTAGILNFRNSFFNILESNFSSLKSSQGSALNIKNYKEKSSNLIYNSKFINNESFLNGGSIYILNQSPKSYKMQIQQCQISKNKAQAGGGLYIGTDAENFNQNQLFIIEDTIISENIAQKGGGILYYNTIINMINTQFAKNKSIIGQDQLLLPSILVLENLKEIKQQQFQFEQINQSNTFILKNIRSGDKIPIFIFSLYDSLGQKYFLETSEEQKNEKLEIQISPKTQNIQKYYIRGPTLASYDVKTATFQFLDMELIGEPGKKCILQIKSLSNLIKITDVQKNTIQDYSFEIQVEINPCKMGEYPKIYNQFTECITCLQGTFSYDLKDCYLCPKEAICGNQQIIKVLPGYWRKGFTSQNIYSCEGQKENCIGGLYGDSKEDNLCYEGHLGPFCIECDIQGNIWGESYSKEGKYSCSKCSEMKYNYIIIIILTIWTFISMVAAVLSEFKDIQKQQIFRTIKVLDDKRLYLRNNINNMTSVYVKIFTNYFQIVSCISKFDIGVQADFLLYLSSIGQPIQQTMNSFDCAIKDIPTEIPLIYLRLIFSLIMPIFYVICFIIFLFVKKQFQSKVTFLGKQFYLQ
;
A
#
# COMPACT_ATOMS: atom_id res chain seq x y z
N ASN A 1 39.63 -51.66 -44.60
CA ASN A 1 40.30 -51.85 -45.90
C ASN A 1 41.72 -51.33 -45.75
N SER A 2 42.78 -52.11 -45.64
CA SER A 2 43.10 -53.50 -45.97
C SER A 2 44.22 -53.98 -45.01
N TYR A 3 44.43 -55.30 -44.92
CA TYR A 3 45.26 -56.06 -43.94
C TYR A 3 44.48 -56.63 -42.75
N PHE A 4 43.58 -57.56 -43.10
CA PHE A 4 43.19 -58.67 -42.24
C PHE A 4 43.73 -59.93 -42.91
N GLU A 5 44.65 -60.64 -42.26
CA GLU A 5 44.70 -62.11 -42.27
C GLU A 5 45.77 -62.63 -41.29
N SER A 6 45.37 -63.69 -40.57
CA SER A 6 46.18 -64.58 -39.73
C SER A 6 46.68 -64.07 -38.37
N LEU A 7 46.02 -64.53 -37.30
CA LEU A 7 46.64 -65.37 -36.26
C LEU A 7 45.60 -65.72 -35.19
N SER A 8 45.07 -66.93 -35.33
CA SER A 8 44.38 -67.70 -34.29
C SER A 8 45.35 -68.15 -33.20
N GLU A 9 44.80 -68.34 -31.99
CA GLU A 9 45.43 -69.00 -30.83
C GLU A 9 46.63 -68.29 -30.18
N PHE A 10 46.38 -67.60 -29.06
CA PHE A 10 47.34 -67.57 -27.95
C PHE A 10 46.59 -67.43 -26.61
N GLU A 11 46.38 -68.56 -25.95
CA GLU A 11 46.33 -68.60 -24.49
C GLU A 11 47.68 -68.09 -23.97
N LYS A 12 47.69 -66.97 -23.24
CA LYS A 12 48.83 -66.62 -22.37
C LYS A 12 48.33 -66.05 -21.06
N SER A 13 48.40 -66.91 -20.04
CA SER A 13 48.60 -66.52 -18.65
C SER A 13 49.81 -65.58 -18.55
N LEU A 14 49.63 -64.39 -17.96
CA LEU A 14 50.74 -63.50 -17.61
C LEU A 14 50.83 -63.37 -16.09
N ILE A 15 51.79 -64.09 -15.51
CA ILE A 15 52.32 -63.85 -14.16
C ILE A 15 53.58 -63.00 -14.36
N ILE A 16 53.61 -61.77 -13.84
CA ILE A 16 54.85 -61.00 -13.71
C ILE A 16 54.87 -60.30 -12.34
N GLN A 17 55.87 -60.67 -11.55
CA GLN A 17 56.26 -60.09 -10.28
C GLN A 17 57.40 -59.07 -10.51
N GLU A 18 57.32 -57.99 -9.73
CA GLU A 18 58.35 -57.02 -9.34
C GLU A 18 58.90 -56.01 -10.39
N ASN A 19 58.80 -54.74 -9.97
CA ASN A 19 59.43 -53.51 -10.48
C ASN A 19 58.84 -52.87 -11.76
N THR A 20 57.91 -51.94 -11.50
CA THR A 20 57.77 -50.63 -12.15
C THR A 20 58.10 -50.54 -13.65
N GLU A 21 57.17 -50.96 -14.49
CA GLU A 21 56.72 -50.30 -15.73
C GLU A 21 55.82 -51.27 -16.51
N LEU A 22 54.50 -51.16 -16.36
CA LEU A 22 53.52 -51.81 -17.23
C LEU A 22 52.44 -50.79 -17.58
N LEU A 23 52.62 -50.15 -18.72
CA LEU A 23 51.62 -49.33 -19.40
C LEU A 23 50.90 -50.22 -20.42
N GLU A 24 49.63 -50.56 -20.18
CA GLU A 24 48.79 -51.21 -21.20
C GLU A 24 47.91 -50.14 -21.87
N GLU A 25 48.22 -49.81 -23.13
CA GLU A 25 47.42 -48.87 -23.94
C GLU A 25 46.55 -49.64 -24.95
N PHE A 26 45.23 -49.57 -24.76
CA PHE A 26 44.25 -50.17 -25.68
C PHE A 26 43.64 -49.09 -26.60
N LYS A 27 44.01 -49.14 -27.89
CA LYS A 27 43.43 -48.32 -28.97
C LYS A 27 42.80 -49.27 -30.01
N ALA A 28 41.48 -49.14 -30.24
CA ALA A 28 40.62 -49.83 -31.22
C ALA A 28 39.66 -50.92 -30.69
N PHE A 29 38.56 -51.12 -31.45
CA PHE A 29 37.39 -51.98 -31.18
C PHE A 29 37.76 -53.47 -31.08
N PHE A 30 38.29 -53.89 -29.93
CA PHE A 30 38.42 -55.30 -29.57
C PHE A 30 37.72 -55.54 -28.23
N ASN A 31 36.98 -56.65 -28.11
CA ASN A 31 36.48 -57.15 -26.82
C ASN A 31 37.60 -57.93 -26.14
N ILE A 32 38.25 -57.33 -25.14
CA ILE A 32 39.41 -57.93 -24.46
C ILE A 32 39.00 -58.33 -23.04
N LYS A 33 39.28 -59.59 -22.66
CA LYS A 33 39.16 -60.07 -21.28
C LYS A 33 40.53 -59.99 -20.62
N ILE A 34 40.65 -59.20 -19.55
CA ILE A 34 41.86 -59.04 -18.75
C ILE A 34 41.64 -59.79 -17.44
N CYS A 35 42.37 -60.89 -17.25
CA CYS A 35 42.29 -61.71 -16.03
C CYS A 35 43.28 -61.26 -14.95
N PHE A 36 44.34 -60.52 -15.30
CA PHE A 36 45.35 -60.01 -14.36
C PHE A 36 45.87 -58.65 -14.82
N PHE A 37 45.91 -57.67 -13.92
CA PHE A 37 46.35 -56.32 -14.22
C PHE A 37 47.08 -55.67 -13.03
N ASN A 38 48.36 -55.32 -13.22
CA ASN A 38 49.23 -54.74 -12.19
C ASN A 38 49.77 -53.34 -12.56
N GLY A 39 49.16 -52.67 -13.55
CA GLY A 39 49.68 -51.43 -14.14
C GLY A 39 48.73 -50.23 -14.07
N PHE A 40 48.98 -49.24 -14.92
CA PHE A 40 48.04 -48.16 -15.23
C PHE A 40 47.36 -48.44 -16.56
N LEU A 41 46.03 -48.44 -16.59
CA LEU A 41 45.25 -48.79 -17.76
C LEU A 41 44.85 -47.54 -18.53
N LYS A 42 45.17 -47.50 -19.83
CA LYS A 42 44.68 -46.43 -20.71
C LYS A 42 43.80 -47.02 -21.81
N ALA A 43 42.53 -46.66 -21.80
CA ALA A 43 41.57 -47.15 -22.79
C ALA A 43 40.85 -46.01 -23.51
N ILE A 44 40.91 -46.03 -24.85
CA ILE A 44 40.26 -45.03 -25.70
C ILE A 44 39.54 -45.74 -26.85
N ASN A 45 38.24 -45.49 -27.02
CA ASN A 45 37.40 -46.15 -28.05
C ASN A 45 37.47 -47.69 -27.97
N SER A 46 37.42 -48.23 -26.76
CA SER A 46 37.67 -49.64 -26.48
C SER A 46 36.54 -50.28 -25.67
N SER A 47 36.42 -51.61 -25.75
CA SER A 47 35.46 -52.37 -24.95
C SER A 47 36.16 -53.53 -24.25
N PHE A 48 36.25 -53.54 -22.93
CA PHE A 48 36.97 -54.60 -22.24
C PHE A 48 36.36 -54.96 -20.89
N TYR A 49 36.74 -56.12 -20.40
CA TYR A 49 36.24 -56.75 -19.19
C TYR A 49 37.41 -57.10 -18.28
N ILE A 50 37.36 -56.63 -17.03
CA ILE A 50 38.32 -56.95 -15.97
C ILE A 50 37.62 -57.89 -14.99
N GLU A 51 38.23 -59.03 -14.69
CA GLU A 51 37.71 -59.98 -13.71
C GLU A 51 38.81 -60.44 -12.75
N GLU A 52 38.44 -60.58 -11.47
CA GLU A 52 39.29 -61.17 -10.41
C GLU A 52 40.69 -60.55 -10.29
N SER A 53 40.79 -59.25 -10.57
CA SER A 53 42.07 -58.54 -10.55
C SER A 53 42.36 -57.90 -9.20
N LYS A 54 43.64 -57.79 -8.85
CA LYS A 54 44.09 -57.21 -7.57
C LYS A 54 45.22 -56.20 -7.79
N LEU A 55 45.07 -54.99 -7.26
CA LEU A 55 46.04 -53.91 -7.30
C LEU A 55 46.39 -53.47 -5.87
N GLN A 56 47.60 -53.76 -5.40
CA GLN A 56 47.99 -53.51 -4.02
C GLN A 56 49.41 -52.98 -3.86
N ASN A 57 49.64 -52.20 -2.81
CA ASN A 57 50.96 -51.68 -2.43
C ASN A 57 51.65 -50.83 -3.51
N ILE A 58 50.88 -50.17 -4.37
CA ILE A 58 51.38 -49.27 -5.40
C ILE A 58 51.44 -47.84 -4.85
N LYS A 59 52.58 -47.18 -5.06
CA LYS A 59 52.76 -45.75 -4.84
C LYS A 59 52.95 -45.07 -6.19
N ASN A 60 51.95 -44.33 -6.64
CA ASN A 60 52.03 -43.62 -7.92
C ASN A 60 52.59 -42.21 -7.73
N ASN A 61 53.82 -42.00 -8.21
CA ASN A 61 54.51 -40.71 -8.20
C ASN A 61 54.43 -39.98 -9.56
N GLN A 62 53.73 -40.54 -10.54
CA GLN A 62 53.62 -39.99 -11.90
C GLN A 62 52.35 -39.13 -12.06
N ASN A 63 52.36 -38.26 -13.08
CA ASN A 63 51.19 -37.47 -13.49
C ASN A 63 50.19 -38.32 -14.31
N VAL A 64 49.82 -39.50 -13.81
CA VAL A 64 48.75 -40.36 -14.36
C VAL A 64 47.88 -40.90 -13.23
N PRO A 65 46.61 -41.27 -13.47
CA PRO A 65 45.79 -41.95 -12.46
C PRO A 65 46.44 -43.25 -11.95
N LEU A 66 46.18 -43.64 -10.71
CA LEU A 66 46.72 -44.90 -10.13
C LEU A 66 46.24 -46.15 -10.88
N PHE A 67 44.97 -46.20 -11.28
CA PHE A 67 44.35 -47.39 -11.84
C PHE A 67 44.06 -47.24 -13.32
N ALA A 68 43.26 -46.24 -13.72
CA ALA A 68 42.83 -46.16 -15.11
C ALA A 68 42.52 -44.74 -15.62
N TYR A 69 42.81 -44.51 -16.89
CA TYR A 69 42.31 -43.41 -17.71
C TYR A 69 41.48 -43.96 -18.87
N ILE A 70 40.21 -43.59 -18.92
CA ILE A 70 39.24 -44.22 -19.81
C ILE A 70 38.48 -43.14 -20.59
N GLN A 71 38.35 -43.30 -21.90
CA GLN A 71 37.60 -42.38 -22.75
C GLN A 71 36.83 -43.10 -23.86
N TYR A 72 35.57 -42.69 -24.11
CA TYR A 72 34.69 -43.24 -25.16
C TYR A 72 34.61 -44.78 -25.19
N SER A 73 34.65 -45.42 -24.03
CA SER A 73 34.85 -46.86 -23.87
C SER A 73 33.74 -47.53 -23.05
N LYS A 74 33.58 -48.84 -23.23
CA LYS A 74 32.67 -49.68 -22.45
C LYS A 74 33.46 -50.65 -21.58
N ILE A 75 33.30 -50.58 -20.26
CA ILE A 75 34.06 -51.37 -19.30
C ILE A 75 33.13 -52.10 -18.37
N SER A 76 33.48 -53.35 -18.08
CA SER A 76 32.84 -54.14 -17.04
C SER A 76 33.91 -54.73 -16.13
N ILE A 77 33.84 -54.40 -14.85
CA ILE A 77 34.79 -54.78 -13.81
C ILE A 77 34.04 -55.67 -12.82
N PHE A 78 34.55 -56.87 -12.60
CA PHE A 78 33.98 -57.83 -11.67
C PHE A 78 35.06 -58.31 -10.69
N ARG A 79 34.77 -58.24 -9.38
CA ARG A 79 35.70 -58.70 -8.34
C ARG A 79 37.09 -58.06 -8.40
N LEU A 80 37.13 -56.74 -8.55
CA LEU A 80 38.37 -55.97 -8.45
C LEU A 80 38.70 -55.68 -6.98
N ASN A 81 39.94 -55.91 -6.58
CA ASN A 81 40.44 -55.53 -5.25
C ASN A 81 41.57 -54.50 -5.39
N ILE A 82 41.34 -53.26 -4.96
CA ILE A 82 42.35 -52.21 -4.86
C ILE A 82 42.62 -51.91 -3.38
N SER A 83 43.77 -52.30 -2.85
CA SER A 83 44.05 -52.19 -1.41
C SER A 83 45.45 -51.64 -1.09
N ASN A 84 45.59 -50.82 -0.05
CA ASN A 84 46.89 -50.36 0.49
C ASN A 84 47.74 -49.56 -0.52
N ASN A 85 47.12 -48.66 -1.28
CA ASN A 85 47.81 -47.88 -2.32
C ASN A 85 47.94 -46.40 -1.95
N LYS A 86 48.88 -45.71 -2.59
CA LYS A 86 49.03 -44.26 -2.49
C LYS A 86 48.86 -43.59 -3.86
N PHE A 87 47.94 -42.64 -3.97
CA PHE A 87 47.65 -41.94 -5.21
C PHE A 87 48.17 -40.50 -5.22
N GLY A 88 48.59 -40.04 -6.39
CA GLY A 88 49.14 -38.69 -6.63
C GLY A 88 48.10 -37.69 -7.15
N SER A 89 48.58 -36.68 -7.87
CA SER A 89 47.79 -35.52 -8.33
C SER A 89 46.66 -35.85 -9.32
N GLN A 90 46.75 -36.97 -10.05
CA GLN A 90 45.72 -37.38 -11.03
C GLN A 90 44.66 -38.33 -10.45
N GLY A 91 44.73 -38.64 -9.15
CA GLY A 91 43.77 -39.52 -8.49
C GLY A 91 43.95 -41.00 -8.81
N ILE A 92 42.85 -41.76 -8.74
CA ILE A 92 42.81 -43.21 -8.91
C ILE A 92 42.27 -43.58 -10.29
N LEU A 93 41.11 -43.04 -10.67
CA LEU A 93 40.50 -43.32 -11.98
C LEU A 93 39.93 -42.04 -12.59
N GLN A 94 40.19 -41.84 -13.87
CA GLN A 94 39.57 -40.79 -14.67
C GLN A 94 38.81 -41.41 -15.84
N SER A 95 37.57 -40.99 -16.03
CA SER A 95 36.68 -41.51 -17.05
C SER A 95 35.85 -40.40 -17.68
N SER A 96 35.85 -40.29 -19.01
CA SER A 96 34.93 -39.43 -19.76
C SER A 96 34.19 -40.14 -20.90
N PHE A 97 32.88 -39.86 -21.05
CA PHE A 97 32.01 -40.40 -22.10
C PHE A 97 31.96 -41.93 -22.18
N ASN A 98 31.96 -42.61 -21.03
CA ASN A 98 32.08 -44.07 -20.96
C ASN A 98 30.80 -44.76 -20.49
N LYS A 99 30.73 -46.08 -20.67
CA LYS A 99 29.81 -46.97 -19.94
C LYS A 99 30.62 -47.89 -19.03
N ILE A 100 30.55 -47.68 -17.71
CA ILE A 100 31.34 -48.42 -16.73
C ILE A 100 30.41 -49.20 -15.81
N THR A 101 30.69 -50.49 -15.63
CA THR A 101 29.99 -51.36 -14.67
C THR A 101 31.03 -51.91 -13.71
N ILE A 102 30.84 -51.73 -12.40
CA ILE A 102 31.70 -52.27 -11.34
C ILE A 102 30.84 -53.11 -10.40
N GLN A 103 31.22 -54.36 -10.19
CA GLN A 103 30.46 -55.32 -9.42
C GLN A 103 31.35 -56.10 -8.46
N ASN A 104 30.86 -56.34 -7.24
CA ASN A 104 31.48 -57.18 -6.22
C ASN A 104 32.94 -56.81 -5.92
N SER A 105 33.25 -55.51 -5.88
CA SER A 105 34.62 -55.01 -5.82
C SER A 105 34.94 -54.34 -4.50
N LEU A 106 36.20 -54.41 -4.08
CA LEU A 106 36.72 -53.86 -2.82
C LEU A 106 37.78 -52.80 -3.11
N LEU A 107 37.61 -51.62 -2.52
CA LEU A 107 38.56 -50.52 -2.59
C LEU A 107 38.84 -50.06 -1.16
N GLU A 108 40.05 -50.29 -0.66
CA GLU A 108 40.36 -50.02 0.74
C GLU A 108 41.76 -49.48 1.01
N ASN A 109 41.89 -48.73 2.12
CA ASN A 109 43.16 -48.26 2.67
C ASN A 109 43.99 -47.52 1.61
N MET A 110 43.47 -46.40 1.12
CA MET A 110 44.17 -45.59 0.13
C MET A 110 44.33 -44.16 0.60
N ASP A 111 45.55 -43.67 0.53
CA ASP A 111 45.88 -42.33 0.97
C ASP A 111 46.51 -41.51 -0.15
N GLN A 112 46.13 -40.23 -0.19
CA GLN A 112 46.82 -39.28 -1.03
C GLN A 112 48.29 -39.11 -0.57
N PHE A 113 49.23 -39.24 -1.50
CA PHE A 113 50.63 -38.88 -1.27
C PHE A 113 50.92 -37.54 -1.96
N LEU A 114 51.38 -36.56 -1.17
CA LEU A 114 51.93 -35.32 -1.71
C LEU A 114 53.39 -35.56 -2.11
N GLN A 115 53.72 -35.28 -3.37
CA GLN A 115 55.11 -35.03 -3.73
C GLN A 115 55.53 -33.76 -2.99
N GLU A 116 56.50 -33.87 -2.07
CA GLU A 116 57.25 -32.71 -1.63
C GLU A 116 57.76 -32.02 -2.89
N SER A 117 57.34 -30.76 -3.09
CA SER A 117 57.77 -29.96 -4.23
C SER A 117 59.27 -30.11 -4.37
N GLN A 118 59.72 -30.68 -5.50
CA GLN A 118 61.13 -30.60 -5.86
C GLN A 118 61.53 -29.13 -5.70
N ARG A 119 62.61 -28.86 -4.97
CA ARG A 119 63.19 -27.51 -4.85
C ARG A 119 63.31 -26.93 -6.25
N VAL A 120 62.39 -26.05 -6.62
CA VAL A 120 62.51 -25.25 -7.84
C VAL A 120 63.62 -24.25 -7.54
N LEU A 121 64.84 -24.57 -7.98
CA LEU A 121 65.92 -23.59 -8.00
C LEU A 121 65.46 -22.43 -8.87
N GLN A 122 65.48 -21.24 -8.27
CA GLN A 122 65.02 -19.98 -8.83
C GLN A 122 65.47 -19.79 -10.27
N GLN A 123 64.53 -19.89 -11.21
CA GLN A 123 64.55 -19.09 -12.42
C GLN A 123 63.21 -18.38 -12.51
N ASN A 124 63.29 -17.06 -12.68
CA ASN A 124 62.19 -16.11 -12.74
C ASN A 124 61.10 -16.53 -13.74
N VAL A 125 60.11 -17.29 -13.27
CA VAL A 125 58.84 -17.48 -13.95
C VAL A 125 57.77 -16.90 -13.04
N ASN A 126 56.98 -15.97 -13.60
CA ASN A 126 55.88 -15.27 -12.95
C ASN A 126 55.09 -16.16 -11.98
N LEU A 127 55.22 -15.87 -10.69
CA LEU A 127 54.56 -16.53 -9.56
C LEU A 127 53.05 -16.16 -9.44
N GLY A 128 52.37 -15.98 -10.58
CA GLY A 128 50.96 -15.58 -10.64
C GLY A 128 49.99 -16.68 -11.06
N ASN A 129 50.47 -17.79 -11.64
CA ASN A 129 49.61 -18.83 -12.23
C ASN A 129 50.09 -20.26 -11.89
N LEU A 130 50.38 -20.54 -10.62
CA LEU A 130 50.35 -21.94 -10.16
C LEU A 130 48.87 -22.33 -10.06
N LEU A 131 48.33 -22.88 -11.15
CA LEU A 131 47.04 -23.56 -11.17
C LEU A 131 46.99 -24.52 -9.98
N GLN A 132 46.11 -24.27 -9.02
CA GLN A 132 45.80 -25.23 -7.97
C GLN A 132 45.33 -26.52 -8.67
N LEU A 133 46.18 -27.55 -8.67
CA LEU A 133 45.83 -28.86 -9.21
C LEU A 133 44.64 -29.41 -8.41
N GLN A 134 43.47 -29.46 -9.05
CA GLN A 134 42.26 -30.01 -8.44
C GLN A 134 42.31 -31.53 -8.51
N ILE A 135 42.37 -32.20 -7.34
CA ILE A 135 42.52 -33.66 -7.29
C ILE A 135 41.13 -34.30 -7.14
N PHE A 136 40.86 -35.29 -8.00
CA PHE A 136 39.65 -36.12 -7.99
C PHE A 136 40.05 -37.59 -7.91
N PRO A 137 39.78 -38.31 -6.80
CA PRO A 137 40.14 -39.72 -6.68
C PRO A 137 39.48 -40.58 -7.76
N PHE A 138 38.17 -40.49 -7.93
CA PHE A 138 37.45 -41.07 -9.07
C PHE A 138 36.66 -39.98 -9.77
N LEU A 139 36.96 -39.72 -11.04
CA LEU A 139 36.25 -38.76 -11.87
C LEU A 139 35.46 -39.49 -12.96
N PHE A 140 34.14 -39.25 -12.98
CA PHE A 140 33.25 -39.71 -14.04
C PHE A 140 32.55 -38.51 -14.68
N ASP A 141 32.91 -38.20 -15.93
CA ASP A 141 32.38 -37.06 -16.67
C ASP A 141 31.58 -37.53 -17.90
N ASP A 142 30.35 -37.05 -18.04
CA ASP A 142 29.42 -37.42 -19.14
C ASP A 142 29.26 -38.96 -19.36
N SER A 143 29.45 -39.75 -18.31
CA SER A 143 29.48 -41.21 -18.34
C SER A 143 28.17 -41.86 -17.86
N VAL A 144 28.03 -43.17 -18.10
CA VAL A 144 26.97 -44.05 -17.61
C VAL A 144 27.61 -45.09 -16.69
N ILE A 145 27.28 -45.05 -15.39
CA ILE A 145 27.97 -45.83 -14.35
C ILE A 145 26.99 -46.75 -13.62
N TYR A 146 27.40 -47.99 -13.38
CA TYR A 146 26.66 -48.96 -12.56
C TYR A 146 27.57 -49.56 -11.52
N PHE A 147 27.32 -49.28 -10.24
CA PHE A 147 28.00 -49.88 -9.09
C PHE A 147 27.02 -50.84 -8.40
N ASN A 148 27.41 -52.09 -8.21
CA ASN A 148 26.63 -53.07 -7.48
C ASN A 148 27.53 -53.83 -6.50
N GLN A 149 27.14 -53.87 -5.22
CA GLN A 149 27.90 -54.58 -4.18
C GLN A 149 29.38 -54.15 -4.13
N VAL A 150 29.63 -52.84 -4.18
CA VAL A 150 30.98 -52.25 -4.10
C VAL A 150 31.24 -51.78 -2.67
N ASN A 151 32.41 -52.11 -2.13
CA ASN A 151 32.83 -51.72 -0.79
C ASN A 151 34.02 -50.75 -0.88
N ILE A 152 33.84 -49.50 -0.45
CA ILE A 152 34.84 -48.44 -0.51
C ILE A 152 35.10 -47.92 0.90
N ASN A 153 36.28 -48.25 1.45
CA ASN A 153 36.59 -48.02 2.86
C ASN A 153 37.95 -47.36 3.08
N ASN A 154 38.08 -46.54 4.13
CA ASN A 154 39.37 -45.98 4.56
C ASN A 154 40.16 -45.31 3.42
N ILE A 155 39.53 -44.37 2.72
CA ILE A 155 40.22 -43.57 1.69
C ILE A 155 40.28 -42.12 2.15
N SER A 156 41.49 -41.57 2.23
CA SER A 156 41.73 -40.21 2.69
C SER A 156 42.32 -39.33 1.59
N CYS A 157 41.62 -38.24 1.26
CA CYS A 157 42.05 -37.21 0.33
C CYS A 157 42.09 -35.86 1.08
N ASN A 158 43.26 -35.50 1.62
CA ASN A 158 43.38 -34.42 2.60
C ASN A 158 43.76 -33.06 2.00
N ASN A 159 44.54 -33.03 0.91
CA ASN A 159 45.15 -31.79 0.41
C ASN A 159 44.77 -31.53 -1.05
N GLN A 160 44.27 -30.33 -1.37
CA GLN A 160 43.89 -29.92 -2.74
C GLN A 160 42.78 -30.79 -3.39
N CYS A 161 42.11 -31.63 -2.61
CA CYS A 161 40.93 -32.35 -3.06
C CYS A 161 39.77 -31.37 -3.16
N THR A 162 39.03 -31.42 -4.27
CA THR A 162 37.91 -30.48 -4.51
C THR A 162 36.55 -31.15 -4.46
N ALA A 163 36.50 -32.46 -4.25
CA ALA A 163 35.30 -33.28 -4.32
C ALA A 163 35.36 -34.53 -3.43
N GLY A 164 34.30 -35.34 -3.51
CA GLY A 164 34.17 -36.69 -2.96
C GLY A 164 35.15 -37.68 -3.56
N ILE A 165 35.27 -38.84 -2.93
CA ILE A 165 36.00 -39.98 -3.49
C ILE A 165 35.44 -40.33 -4.87
N LEU A 166 34.12 -40.45 -5.00
CA LEU A 166 33.44 -40.59 -6.28
C LEU A 166 32.87 -39.24 -6.73
N ASN A 167 33.33 -38.74 -7.86
CA ASN A 167 32.87 -37.49 -8.44
C ASN A 167 32.15 -37.73 -9.76
N PHE A 168 30.85 -37.45 -9.80
CA PHE A 168 30.00 -37.56 -10.97
C PHE A 168 29.72 -36.18 -11.56
N ARG A 169 30.02 -35.99 -12.84
CA ARG A 169 29.73 -34.77 -13.60
C ARG A 169 28.89 -35.09 -14.82
N ASN A 170 27.74 -34.43 -14.98
CA ASN A 170 26.83 -34.63 -16.12
C ASN A 170 26.52 -36.11 -16.43
N SER A 171 26.57 -36.99 -15.42
CA SER A 171 26.58 -38.43 -15.62
C SER A 171 25.25 -39.09 -15.25
N PHE A 172 25.02 -40.29 -15.78
CA PHE A 172 24.02 -41.23 -15.26
C PHE A 172 24.71 -42.22 -14.34
N PHE A 173 24.16 -42.50 -13.16
CA PHE A 173 24.71 -43.49 -12.25
C PHE A 173 23.63 -44.26 -11.48
N ASN A 174 23.89 -45.54 -11.25
CA ASN A 174 23.16 -46.36 -10.29
C ASN A 174 24.15 -46.98 -9.30
N ILE A 175 23.87 -46.84 -8.00
CA ILE A 175 24.66 -47.40 -6.90
C ILE A 175 23.72 -48.31 -6.10
N LEU A 176 23.99 -49.61 -6.13
CA LEU A 176 23.15 -50.63 -5.53
C LEU A 176 23.96 -51.42 -4.49
N GLU A 177 23.36 -51.67 -3.33
CA GLU A 177 23.88 -52.60 -2.32
C GLU A 177 25.34 -52.34 -1.91
N SER A 178 25.77 -51.08 -1.92
CA SER A 178 27.17 -50.69 -1.77
C SER A 178 27.45 -50.06 -0.40
N ASN A 179 28.70 -50.13 0.05
CA ASN A 179 29.12 -49.59 1.34
C ASN A 179 30.26 -48.58 1.17
N PHE A 180 30.11 -47.43 1.81
CA PHE A 180 31.04 -46.31 1.81
C PHE A 180 31.33 -45.94 3.26
N SER A 181 32.53 -46.26 3.75
CA SER A 181 32.85 -46.03 5.15
C SER A 181 34.23 -45.45 5.43
N SER A 182 34.32 -44.60 6.44
CA SER A 182 35.59 -43.97 6.87
C SER A 182 36.30 -43.24 5.73
N LEU A 183 35.53 -42.55 4.88
CA LEU A 183 36.05 -41.75 3.77
C LEU A 183 36.28 -40.30 4.21
N LYS A 184 37.35 -39.69 3.73
CA LYS A 184 37.69 -38.30 4.04
C LYS A 184 38.01 -37.49 2.79
N SER A 185 37.26 -36.42 2.54
CA SER A 185 37.52 -35.52 1.40
C SER A 185 36.92 -34.11 1.59
N SER A 186 36.91 -33.27 0.55
CA SER A 186 36.49 -31.86 0.63
C SER A 186 34.97 -31.65 0.65
N GLN A 187 34.22 -32.16 -0.31
CA GLN A 187 32.76 -32.01 -0.42
C GLN A 187 32.14 -33.36 -0.74
N GLY A 188 31.19 -33.84 0.06
CA GLY A 188 30.56 -35.13 -0.20
C GLY A 188 31.57 -36.26 -0.11
N SER A 189 32.09 -36.53 1.09
CA SER A 189 33.28 -37.39 1.26
C SER A 189 33.23 -38.71 0.46
N ALA A 190 32.06 -39.35 0.40
CA ALA A 190 31.82 -40.49 -0.48
C ALA A 190 31.48 -40.03 -1.90
N LEU A 191 30.40 -39.26 -2.05
CA LEU A 191 29.82 -38.88 -3.35
C LEU A 191 29.76 -37.37 -3.52
N ASN A 192 30.32 -36.87 -4.63
CA ASN A 192 30.07 -35.53 -5.14
C ASN A 192 29.38 -35.62 -6.50
N ILE A 193 28.18 -35.08 -6.60
CA ILE A 193 27.37 -35.09 -7.82
C ILE A 193 27.19 -33.66 -8.29
N LYS A 194 27.75 -33.33 -9.45
CA LYS A 194 27.61 -32.03 -10.11
C LYS A 194 26.90 -32.17 -11.43
N ASN A 195 25.69 -31.63 -11.51
CA ASN A 195 24.78 -31.76 -12.64
C ASN A 195 24.41 -33.23 -12.96
N TYR A 196 23.35 -33.37 -13.74
CA TYR A 196 22.85 -34.66 -14.19
C TYR A 196 22.87 -34.75 -15.71
N LYS A 197 22.95 -35.98 -16.23
CA LYS A 197 22.65 -36.22 -17.65
C LYS A 197 21.17 -35.94 -17.91
N GLU A 198 20.84 -35.35 -19.05
CA GLU A 198 19.46 -35.00 -19.37
C GLU A 198 18.56 -36.25 -19.42
N LYS A 199 17.36 -36.17 -18.85
CA LYS A 199 16.40 -37.27 -18.69
C LYS A 199 16.98 -38.49 -17.96
N SER A 200 18.00 -38.30 -17.12
CA SER A 200 18.54 -39.38 -16.29
C SER A 200 17.63 -39.70 -15.11
N SER A 201 17.62 -40.98 -14.72
CA SER A 201 16.99 -41.47 -13.50
C SER A 201 18.03 -42.18 -12.66
N ASN A 202 18.72 -41.42 -11.81
CA ASN A 202 19.79 -41.91 -10.97
C ASN A 202 19.24 -42.50 -9.67
N LEU A 203 19.79 -43.62 -9.25
CA LEU A 203 19.33 -44.38 -8.08
C LEU A 203 20.49 -44.76 -7.16
N ILE A 204 20.34 -44.47 -5.88
CA ILE A 204 21.14 -45.05 -4.79
C ILE A 204 20.18 -45.91 -3.97
N TYR A 205 20.41 -47.22 -3.95
CA TYR A 205 19.52 -48.19 -3.34
C TYR A 205 20.25 -49.10 -2.37
N ASN A 206 19.64 -49.36 -1.21
CA ASN A 206 20.11 -50.31 -0.20
C ASN A 206 21.61 -50.16 0.15
N SER A 207 22.07 -48.91 0.25
CA SER A 207 23.50 -48.60 0.41
C SER A 207 23.80 -47.92 1.75
N LYS A 208 25.04 -48.08 2.22
CA LYS A 208 25.48 -47.59 3.53
C LYS A 208 26.56 -46.52 3.39
N PHE A 209 26.40 -45.43 4.12
CA PHE A 209 27.29 -44.27 4.16
C PHE A 209 27.62 -43.97 5.62
N ILE A 210 28.72 -44.52 6.12
CA ILE A 210 29.01 -44.58 7.56
C ILE A 210 30.34 -43.94 7.92
N ASN A 211 30.36 -43.09 8.95
CA ASN A 211 31.60 -42.56 9.52
C ASN A 211 32.47 -41.78 8.51
N ASN A 212 31.85 -41.05 7.58
CA ASN A 212 32.60 -40.28 6.59
C ASN A 212 32.72 -38.81 7.00
N GLU A 213 33.84 -38.17 6.67
CA GLU A 213 34.15 -36.77 7.04
C GLU A 213 34.43 -35.92 5.80
N SER A 214 33.62 -34.86 5.63
CA SER A 214 33.85 -33.81 4.64
C SER A 214 34.41 -32.55 5.32
N PHE A 215 35.40 -31.90 4.69
CA PHE A 215 35.93 -30.62 5.20
C PHE A 215 34.97 -29.45 5.04
N LEU A 216 34.05 -29.51 4.07
CA LEU A 216 33.10 -28.45 3.74
C LEU A 216 31.66 -28.97 3.89
N ASN A 217 31.03 -29.37 2.78
CA ASN A 217 29.58 -29.61 2.71
C ASN A 217 29.29 -31.07 2.35
N GLY A 218 28.22 -31.63 2.93
CA GLY A 218 27.75 -32.97 2.66
C GLY A 218 28.68 -34.00 3.27
N GLY A 219 28.45 -34.39 4.53
CA GLY A 219 29.41 -35.22 5.25
C GLY A 219 29.69 -36.55 4.59
N SER A 220 28.72 -37.10 3.85
CA SER A 220 28.95 -38.22 2.94
C SER A 220 28.55 -37.93 1.49
N ILE A 221 27.42 -37.25 1.28
CA ILE A 221 26.87 -37.00 -0.04
C ILE A 221 26.71 -35.50 -0.26
N TYR A 222 27.28 -35.00 -1.35
CA TYR A 222 27.12 -33.63 -1.81
C TYR A 222 26.53 -33.62 -3.23
N ILE A 223 25.47 -32.84 -3.42
CA ILE A 223 24.75 -32.73 -4.68
C ILE A 223 24.57 -31.25 -4.99
N LEU A 224 25.06 -30.83 -6.16
CA LEU A 224 24.86 -29.49 -6.68
C LEU A 224 24.44 -29.53 -8.15
N ASN A 225 23.22 -29.11 -8.44
CA ASN A 225 22.74 -28.98 -9.80
C ASN A 225 22.81 -27.52 -10.28
N GLN A 226 23.63 -27.25 -11.29
CA GLN A 226 23.82 -25.94 -11.91
C GLN A 226 23.23 -25.91 -13.34
N SER A 227 22.58 -27.00 -13.78
CA SER A 227 22.04 -27.14 -15.13
C SER A 227 20.51 -27.25 -15.11
N PRO A 228 19.80 -26.63 -16.06
CA PRO A 228 18.33 -26.70 -16.14
C PRO A 228 17.79 -28.04 -16.67
N LYS A 229 18.63 -29.07 -16.81
CA LYS A 229 18.26 -30.38 -17.38
C LYS A 229 17.17 -31.07 -16.54
N SER A 230 16.33 -31.87 -17.19
CA SER A 230 15.39 -32.75 -16.51
C SER A 230 16.13 -33.96 -15.91
N TYR A 231 15.78 -34.35 -14.69
CA TYR A 231 16.38 -35.50 -14.01
C TYR A 231 15.47 -36.05 -12.91
N LYS A 232 15.65 -37.32 -12.60
CA LYS A 232 15.13 -37.98 -11.40
C LYS A 232 16.31 -38.48 -10.58
N MET A 233 16.32 -38.15 -9.29
CA MET A 233 17.31 -38.65 -8.33
C MET A 233 16.58 -39.32 -7.17
N GLN A 234 16.96 -40.56 -6.87
CA GLN A 234 16.34 -41.35 -5.81
C GLN A 234 17.40 -41.89 -4.85
N ILE A 235 17.17 -41.72 -3.55
CA ILE A 235 17.92 -42.36 -2.47
C ILE A 235 16.92 -43.22 -1.69
N GLN A 236 17.06 -44.54 -1.78
CA GLN A 236 16.06 -45.48 -1.27
C GLN A 236 16.71 -46.53 -0.38
N GLN A 237 16.06 -46.85 0.75
CA GLN A 237 16.51 -47.92 1.67
C GLN A 237 17.96 -47.76 2.14
N CYS A 238 18.45 -46.53 2.25
CA CYS A 238 19.84 -46.27 2.61
C CYS A 238 20.04 -46.06 4.11
N GLN A 239 21.27 -46.23 4.57
CA GLN A 239 21.70 -45.82 5.92
C GLN A 239 22.80 -44.76 5.80
N ILE A 240 22.53 -43.55 6.29
CA ILE A 240 23.46 -42.42 6.28
C ILE A 240 23.72 -42.02 7.73
N SER A 241 24.82 -42.50 8.30
CA SER A 241 25.05 -42.33 9.74
C SER A 241 26.47 -42.01 10.15
N LYS A 242 26.60 -41.26 11.27
CA LYS A 242 27.90 -40.90 11.87
C LYS A 242 28.79 -40.07 10.95
N ASN A 243 28.22 -39.38 9.96
CA ASN A 243 28.99 -38.55 9.04
C ASN A 243 29.17 -37.14 9.61
N LYS A 244 30.21 -36.44 9.14
CA LYS A 244 30.59 -35.12 9.65
C LYS A 244 30.90 -34.13 8.53
N ALA A 245 30.42 -32.89 8.67
CA ALA A 245 30.69 -31.78 7.75
C ALA A 245 30.65 -30.41 8.46
N GLN A 246 30.94 -29.33 7.75
CA GLN A 246 30.55 -27.97 8.17
C GLN A 246 29.04 -27.77 7.96
N ALA A 247 28.50 -28.17 6.81
CA ALA A 247 27.07 -28.06 6.51
C ALA A 247 26.52 -29.34 5.85
N GLY A 248 25.31 -29.77 6.23
CA GLY A 248 24.71 -31.01 5.73
C GLY A 248 25.47 -32.24 6.23
N GLY A 249 25.37 -32.56 7.52
CA GLY A 249 26.23 -33.55 8.18
C GLY A 249 26.16 -34.95 7.56
N GLY A 250 25.01 -35.35 7.02
CA GLY A 250 24.88 -36.51 6.13
C GLY A 250 24.88 -36.10 4.67
N LEU A 251 23.91 -35.26 4.29
CA LEU A 251 23.66 -34.83 2.92
C LEU A 251 23.62 -33.31 2.77
N TYR A 252 24.16 -32.83 1.66
CA TYR A 252 23.99 -31.45 1.20
C TYR A 252 23.46 -31.44 -0.22
N ILE A 253 22.32 -30.79 -0.45
CA ILE A 253 21.61 -30.82 -1.75
C ILE A 253 21.20 -29.40 -2.15
N GLY A 254 21.74 -28.93 -3.27
CA GLY A 254 21.49 -27.57 -3.74
C GLY A 254 21.27 -27.49 -5.24
N THR A 255 20.72 -26.37 -5.66
CA THR A 255 20.70 -26.00 -7.07
C THR A 255 20.89 -24.51 -7.28
N ASP A 256 21.78 -24.21 -8.21
CA ASP A 256 22.10 -22.86 -8.67
C ASP A 256 21.62 -22.65 -10.11
N ALA A 257 20.82 -23.57 -10.65
CA ALA A 257 20.32 -23.48 -12.03
C ALA A 257 19.29 -22.34 -12.13
N GLU A 258 19.57 -21.33 -12.95
CA GLU A 258 18.68 -20.17 -13.13
C GLU A 258 17.29 -20.57 -13.67
N ASN A 259 17.20 -21.69 -14.39
CA ASN A 259 15.94 -22.21 -14.93
C ASN A 259 15.60 -23.60 -14.35
N PHE A 260 14.39 -23.72 -13.80
CA PHE A 260 13.85 -24.92 -13.19
C PHE A 260 12.96 -25.67 -14.16
N ASN A 261 13.30 -26.88 -14.60
CA ASN A 261 12.36 -27.68 -15.37
C ASN A 261 11.39 -28.43 -14.43
N GLN A 262 10.08 -28.43 -14.73
CA GLN A 262 9.05 -29.17 -13.97
C GLN A 262 9.32 -30.69 -13.86
N ASN A 263 10.23 -31.22 -14.68
CA ASN A 263 10.62 -32.63 -14.72
C ASN A 263 11.86 -32.94 -13.87
N GLN A 264 12.17 -32.11 -12.86
CA GLN A 264 13.22 -32.37 -11.87
C GLN A 264 12.58 -32.94 -10.60
N LEU A 265 12.99 -34.14 -10.21
CA LEU A 265 12.40 -34.85 -9.08
C LEU A 265 13.49 -35.44 -8.18
N PHE A 266 13.48 -35.07 -6.91
CA PHE A 266 14.35 -35.64 -5.88
C PHE A 266 13.52 -36.38 -4.83
N ILE A 267 13.79 -37.67 -4.64
CA ILE A 267 13.08 -38.52 -3.68
C ILE A 267 14.08 -39.14 -2.71
N ILE A 268 13.77 -39.08 -1.42
CA ILE A 268 14.42 -39.86 -0.37
C ILE A 268 13.36 -40.73 0.28
N GLU A 269 13.52 -42.05 0.23
CA GLU A 269 12.51 -43.00 0.66
C GLU A 269 13.11 -44.10 1.54
N ASP A 270 12.39 -44.49 2.60
CA ASP A 270 12.74 -45.58 3.52
C ASP A 270 14.20 -45.51 4.02
N THR A 271 14.74 -44.30 4.20
CA THR A 271 16.16 -44.08 4.50
C THR A 271 16.35 -43.63 5.95
N ILE A 272 17.40 -44.12 6.61
CA ILE A 272 17.76 -43.74 7.98
C ILE A 272 18.91 -42.74 7.96
N ILE A 273 18.69 -41.53 8.48
CA ILE A 273 19.68 -40.46 8.60
C ILE A 273 19.93 -40.20 10.08
N SER A 274 21.03 -40.70 10.63
CA SER A 274 21.25 -40.69 12.08
C SER A 274 22.66 -40.40 12.55
N GLU A 275 22.79 -39.81 13.74
CA GLU A 275 24.09 -39.53 14.38
C GLU A 275 25.05 -38.68 13.53
N ASN A 276 24.55 -37.94 12.54
CA ASN A 276 25.36 -37.06 11.71
C ASN A 276 25.61 -35.71 12.41
N ILE A 277 26.76 -35.09 12.14
CA ILE A 277 27.22 -33.88 12.83
C ILE A 277 27.58 -32.80 11.79
N ALA A 278 26.98 -31.62 11.92
CA ALA A 278 27.39 -30.44 11.17
C ALA A 278 27.23 -29.16 12.00
N GLN A 279 27.79 -28.03 11.54
CA GLN A 279 27.43 -26.74 12.12
C GLN A 279 25.99 -26.37 11.72
N LYS A 280 25.61 -26.66 10.47
CA LYS A 280 24.28 -26.37 9.88
C LYS A 280 23.68 -27.61 9.22
N GLY A 281 22.43 -27.94 9.50
CA GLY A 281 21.74 -29.10 8.90
C GLY A 281 22.40 -30.43 9.29
N GLY A 282 22.21 -30.89 10.52
CA GLY A 282 22.94 -32.04 11.07
C GLY A 282 22.73 -33.32 10.26
N GLY A 283 21.49 -33.65 9.88
CA GLY A 283 21.18 -34.74 8.95
C GLY A 283 21.32 -34.30 7.50
N ILE A 284 20.45 -33.38 7.08
CA ILE A 284 20.36 -32.86 5.71
C ILE A 284 20.30 -31.33 5.69
N LEU A 285 21.02 -30.72 4.75
CA LEU A 285 20.82 -29.32 4.37
C LEU A 285 20.43 -29.27 2.89
N TYR A 286 19.36 -28.56 2.57
CA TYR A 286 19.00 -28.34 1.18
C TYR A 286 18.44 -26.95 0.89
N TYR A 287 18.66 -26.48 -0.35
CA TYR A 287 18.23 -25.15 -0.79
C TYR A 287 17.87 -25.12 -2.27
N ASN A 288 17.00 -24.17 -2.62
CA ASN A 288 16.46 -23.96 -3.97
C ASN A 288 15.86 -25.21 -4.62
N THR A 289 15.61 -26.32 -3.91
CA THR A 289 15.12 -27.58 -4.48
C THR A 289 14.02 -28.18 -3.61
N ILE A 290 13.15 -28.99 -4.22
CA ILE A 290 12.08 -29.71 -3.52
C ILE A 290 12.50 -31.17 -3.37
N ILE A 291 12.51 -31.65 -2.13
CA ILE A 291 12.81 -33.04 -1.79
C ILE A 291 11.55 -33.70 -1.27
N ASN A 292 11.13 -34.78 -1.92
CA ASN A 292 10.05 -35.62 -1.41
C ASN A 292 10.64 -36.68 -0.47
N MET A 293 10.36 -36.56 0.82
CA MET A 293 10.80 -37.50 1.84
C MET A 293 9.64 -38.43 2.24
N ILE A 294 9.81 -39.74 2.02
CA ILE A 294 8.78 -40.76 2.25
C ILE A 294 9.34 -41.77 3.25
N ASN A 295 8.71 -41.94 4.41
CA ASN A 295 9.15 -42.88 5.47
C ASN A 295 10.64 -42.72 5.90
N THR A 296 11.23 -41.55 5.70
CA THR A 296 12.61 -41.26 6.10
C THR A 296 12.69 -40.99 7.60
N GLN A 297 13.60 -41.67 8.28
CA GLN A 297 13.79 -41.55 9.73
C GLN A 297 15.02 -40.72 10.05
N PHE A 298 14.85 -39.74 10.93
CA PHE A 298 15.95 -38.96 11.49
C PHE A 298 16.13 -39.29 12.97
N ALA A 299 17.39 -39.49 13.40
CA ALA A 299 17.67 -39.80 14.80
C ALA A 299 19.04 -39.29 15.26
N LYS A 300 19.08 -38.56 16.38
CA LYS A 300 20.33 -38.16 17.07
C LYS A 300 21.31 -37.36 16.20
N ASN A 301 20.84 -36.68 15.15
CA ASN A 301 21.69 -35.75 14.40
C ASN A 301 21.99 -34.52 15.26
N LYS A 302 23.14 -33.90 15.05
CA LYS A 302 23.61 -32.74 15.82
C LYS A 302 24.01 -31.61 14.90
N SER A 303 23.43 -30.45 15.13
CA SER A 303 23.88 -29.18 14.57
C SER A 303 23.50 -28.01 15.46
N ILE A 304 24.06 -26.84 15.16
CA ILE A 304 23.68 -25.59 15.81
C ILE A 304 22.27 -25.19 15.33
N ILE A 305 22.04 -25.25 14.01
CA ILE A 305 20.73 -24.99 13.39
C ILE A 305 20.28 -26.18 12.55
N GLY A 306 19.01 -26.56 12.67
CA GLY A 306 18.38 -27.64 11.90
C GLY A 306 19.00 -29.01 12.17
N GLN A 307 18.74 -29.56 13.37
CA GLN A 307 19.37 -30.82 13.81
C GLN A 307 19.22 -31.94 12.79
N ASP A 308 17.99 -32.20 12.35
CA ASP A 308 17.71 -33.23 11.36
C ASP A 308 17.72 -32.66 9.94
N GLN A 309 17.01 -31.56 9.73
CA GLN A 309 16.87 -30.89 8.45
C GLN A 309 17.05 -29.38 8.62
N LEU A 310 17.71 -28.75 7.64
CA LEU A 310 17.78 -27.30 7.52
C LEU A 310 17.45 -26.88 6.10
N LEU A 311 16.50 -25.95 6.00
CA LEU A 311 16.15 -25.26 4.76
C LEU A 311 16.62 -23.81 4.81
N LEU A 312 17.22 -23.32 3.73
CA LEU A 312 17.57 -21.90 3.61
C LEU A 312 16.31 -21.03 3.45
N PRO A 313 16.35 -19.75 3.88
CA PRO A 313 15.17 -18.88 3.87
C PRO A 313 14.73 -18.56 2.44
N SER A 314 13.42 -18.56 2.22
CA SER A 314 12.82 -18.31 0.91
C SER A 314 11.70 -17.25 0.93
N ILE A 315 11.29 -16.79 2.11
CA ILE A 315 10.17 -15.86 2.29
C ILE A 315 10.50 -14.80 3.34
N LEU A 316 10.10 -13.55 3.09
CA LEU A 316 10.01 -12.50 4.11
C LEU A 316 8.60 -12.42 4.66
N VAL A 317 8.48 -12.31 5.98
CA VAL A 317 7.22 -12.12 6.68
C VAL A 317 7.25 -10.78 7.43
N LEU A 318 6.19 -9.99 7.27
CA LEU A 318 5.96 -8.75 7.99
C LEU A 318 5.31 -9.08 9.35
N GLU A 319 6.08 -8.96 10.43
CA GLU A 319 5.69 -9.41 11.78
C GLU A 319 4.67 -8.47 12.45
N ASN A 320 4.83 -7.17 12.25
CA ASN A 320 4.07 -6.15 12.96
C ASN A 320 2.78 -5.72 12.25
N LEU A 321 2.22 -6.57 11.37
CA LEU A 321 1.03 -6.25 10.57
C LEU A 321 -0.21 -5.92 11.43
N LYS A 322 -0.34 -6.51 12.61
CA LYS A 322 -1.45 -6.22 13.54
C LYS A 322 -1.34 -4.81 14.15
N GLU A 323 -0.13 -4.39 14.50
CA GLU A 323 0.12 -3.06 15.08
C GLU A 323 -0.12 -1.96 14.05
N ILE A 324 0.32 -2.16 12.82
CA ILE A 324 0.12 -1.19 11.74
C ILE A 324 -1.39 -0.98 11.47
N LYS A 325 -2.19 -2.05 11.51
CA LYS A 325 -3.67 -1.96 11.39
C LYS A 325 -4.33 -1.12 12.49
N GLN A 326 -3.74 -1.03 13.68
CA GLN A 326 -4.28 -0.26 14.79
C GLN A 326 -3.95 1.24 14.69
N GLN A 327 -2.89 1.61 13.97
CA GLN A 327 -2.40 2.99 13.82
C GLN A 327 -3.16 3.83 12.78
N GLN A 328 -4.47 3.59 12.58
CA GLN A 328 -5.34 4.27 11.59
C GLN A 328 -4.99 4.03 10.10
N PHE A 329 -3.98 3.23 9.79
CA PHE A 329 -3.70 2.78 8.43
C PHE A 329 -4.61 1.61 8.06
N GLN A 330 -5.33 1.73 6.94
CA GLN A 330 -6.13 0.61 6.43
C GLN A 330 -5.23 -0.34 5.64
N PHE A 331 -5.29 -1.63 5.98
CA PHE A 331 -4.57 -2.72 5.31
C PHE A 331 -5.54 -3.75 4.72
N GLU A 332 -5.45 -3.96 3.42
CA GLU A 332 -6.19 -4.98 2.68
C GLU A 332 -5.20 -5.98 2.05
N GLN A 333 -5.51 -7.28 2.19
CA GLN A 333 -4.81 -8.36 1.50
C GLN A 333 -5.65 -8.77 0.28
N ILE A 334 -5.09 -8.69 -0.93
CA ILE A 334 -5.78 -9.10 -2.15
C ILE A 334 -5.38 -10.55 -2.49
N ASN A 335 -6.35 -11.45 -2.60
CA ASN A 335 -6.31 -12.82 -3.16
C ASN A 335 -4.92 -13.45 -3.44
N GLN A 336 -4.55 -14.51 -2.71
CA GLN A 336 -3.48 -15.53 -2.96
C GLN A 336 -2.07 -15.05 -3.37
N SER A 337 -1.88 -13.77 -3.66
CA SER A 337 -0.63 -13.07 -3.89
C SER A 337 -0.47 -12.16 -2.68
N ASN A 338 0.65 -12.25 -1.96
CA ASN A 338 0.91 -11.49 -0.73
C ASN A 338 1.11 -9.99 -1.03
N THR A 339 0.13 -9.33 -1.64
CA THR A 339 0.12 -7.90 -1.93
C THR A 339 -0.66 -7.18 -0.84
N PHE A 340 0.02 -6.25 -0.17
CA PHE A 340 -0.54 -5.47 0.94
C PHE A 340 -0.78 -4.04 0.47
N ILE A 341 -1.95 -3.48 0.76
CA ILE A 341 -2.25 -2.07 0.47
C ILE A 341 -2.16 -1.24 1.75
N LEU A 342 -1.36 -0.18 1.74
CA LEU A 342 -1.28 0.85 2.78
C LEU A 342 -2.04 2.10 2.30
N LYS A 343 -3.12 2.46 3.00
CA LYS A 343 -3.91 3.69 2.74
C LYS A 343 -3.64 4.74 3.84
N ASN A 344 -4.20 5.94 3.69
CA ASN A 344 -4.09 7.06 4.63
C ASN A 344 -2.68 7.69 4.74
N ILE A 345 -1.89 7.62 3.68
CA ILE A 345 -0.58 8.27 3.60
C ILE A 345 -0.70 9.57 2.80
N ARG A 346 -0.27 10.70 3.36
CA ARG A 346 -0.07 11.94 2.59
C ARG A 346 1.35 11.99 2.07
N SER A 347 1.57 12.65 0.93
CA SER A 347 2.92 12.87 0.42
C SER A 347 3.73 13.74 1.38
N GLY A 348 4.85 13.22 1.89
CA GLY A 348 5.67 13.82 2.94
C GLY A 348 5.42 13.27 4.34
N ASP A 349 4.43 12.38 4.51
CA ASP A 349 4.17 11.78 5.82
C ASP A 349 5.14 10.64 6.15
N LYS A 350 5.33 10.44 7.45
CA LYS A 350 5.98 9.25 7.98
C LYS A 350 5.16 8.01 7.64
N ILE A 351 5.81 7.01 7.05
CA ILE A 351 5.23 5.69 6.84
C ILE A 351 5.43 4.82 8.09
N PRO A 352 4.62 3.76 8.29
CA PRO A 352 4.74 2.89 9.44
C PRO A 352 6.11 2.23 9.56
N ILE A 353 6.46 1.86 10.78
CA ILE A 353 7.60 0.98 11.04
C ILE A 353 7.31 -0.37 10.38
N PHE A 354 8.25 -0.91 9.61
CA PHE A 354 8.15 -2.26 9.05
C PHE A 354 9.16 -3.18 9.73
N ILE A 355 8.68 -4.30 10.28
CA ILE A 355 9.50 -5.31 10.94
C ILE A 355 9.41 -6.62 10.15
N PHE A 356 10.51 -7.02 9.52
CA PHE A 356 10.59 -8.24 8.72
C PHE A 356 11.41 -9.33 9.40
N SER A 357 11.01 -10.58 9.18
CA SER A 357 11.74 -11.78 9.58
C SER A 357 11.91 -12.72 8.39
N LEU A 358 12.95 -13.56 8.43
CA LEU A 358 13.20 -14.60 7.43
C LEU A 358 12.47 -15.87 7.80
N TYR A 359 11.82 -16.49 6.81
CA TYR A 359 11.17 -17.78 6.93
C TYR A 359 11.61 -18.70 5.79
N ASP A 360 11.64 -20.00 6.08
CA ASP A 360 11.81 -21.03 5.07
C ASP A 360 10.49 -21.35 4.34
N SER A 361 10.53 -22.23 3.34
CA SER A 361 9.33 -22.59 2.57
C SER A 361 8.36 -23.51 3.34
N LEU A 362 8.75 -23.99 4.53
CA LEU A 362 7.92 -24.75 5.44
C LEU A 362 7.25 -23.86 6.50
N GLY A 363 7.51 -22.54 6.47
CA GLY A 363 6.95 -21.58 7.40
C GLY A 363 7.66 -21.54 8.76
N GLN A 364 8.89 -22.03 8.86
CA GLN A 364 9.71 -21.91 10.07
C GLN A 364 10.60 -20.68 10.01
N LYS A 365 10.75 -19.98 11.15
CA LYS A 365 11.58 -18.78 11.27
C LYS A 365 13.07 -19.17 11.14
N TYR A 366 13.79 -18.47 10.27
CA TYR A 366 15.21 -18.67 10.02
C TYR A 366 16.07 -17.66 10.78
N PHE A 367 17.15 -18.12 11.40
CA PHE A 367 18.05 -17.32 12.22
C PHE A 367 19.44 -17.21 11.58
N LEU A 368 19.98 -15.99 11.51
CA LEU A 368 21.35 -15.75 11.07
C LEU A 368 22.26 -15.78 12.29
N GLU A 369 23.12 -16.79 12.39
CA GLU A 369 23.96 -17.00 13.58
C GLU A 369 25.43 -16.62 13.38
N THR A 370 25.97 -16.69 12.16
CA THR A 370 27.37 -16.31 11.96
C THR A 370 27.51 -14.79 11.94
N SER A 371 28.56 -14.29 12.57
CA SER A 371 28.83 -12.84 12.61
C SER A 371 29.06 -12.24 11.22
N GLU A 372 29.50 -13.04 10.25
CA GLU A 372 29.54 -12.65 8.84
C GLU A 372 28.15 -12.54 8.22
N GLU A 373 27.28 -13.54 8.40
CA GLU A 373 25.90 -13.50 7.88
C GLU A 373 25.13 -12.32 8.46
N GLN A 374 25.25 -12.10 9.77
CA GLN A 374 24.59 -10.99 10.47
C GLN A 374 25.06 -9.62 9.97
N LYS A 375 26.33 -9.48 9.58
CA LYS A 375 26.89 -8.21 9.07
C LYS A 375 26.57 -7.98 7.59
N ASN A 376 26.59 -9.05 6.80
CA ASN A 376 26.45 -8.99 5.36
C ASN A 376 24.98 -8.93 4.93
N GLU A 377 24.07 -9.53 5.70
CA GLU A 377 22.66 -9.53 5.37
C GLU A 377 22.00 -8.19 5.70
N LYS A 378 21.44 -7.55 4.67
CA LYS A 378 20.67 -6.31 4.77
C LYS A 378 19.47 -6.37 3.85
N LEU A 379 18.35 -5.83 4.31
CA LEU A 379 17.20 -5.58 3.47
C LEU A 379 17.23 -4.13 2.97
N GLU A 380 16.90 -3.95 1.70
CA GLU A 380 16.71 -2.65 1.06
C GLU A 380 15.23 -2.44 0.74
N ILE A 381 14.71 -1.26 1.08
CA ILE A 381 13.40 -0.78 0.63
C ILE A 381 13.57 0.29 -0.45
N GLN A 382 12.97 0.08 -1.61
CA GLN A 382 13.04 0.98 -2.75
C GLN A 382 11.66 1.16 -3.41
N ILE A 383 11.49 2.19 -4.24
CA ILE A 383 10.31 2.26 -5.10
C ILE A 383 10.43 1.19 -6.19
N SER A 384 9.42 0.34 -6.32
CA SER A 384 9.38 -0.73 -7.31
C SER A 384 9.40 -0.16 -8.74
N PRO A 385 10.19 -0.72 -9.66
CA PRO A 385 10.14 -0.41 -11.09
C PRO A 385 8.75 -0.59 -11.73
N LYS A 386 7.86 -1.36 -11.08
CA LYS A 386 6.45 -1.53 -11.49
C LYS A 386 5.60 -0.27 -11.26
N THR A 387 6.11 0.70 -10.50
CA THR A 387 5.41 1.97 -10.23
C THR A 387 5.40 2.85 -11.47
N GLN A 388 4.21 3.29 -11.90
CA GLN A 388 4.07 4.26 -12.98
C GLN A 388 4.71 5.60 -12.59
N ASN A 389 5.51 6.19 -13.48
CA ASN A 389 6.23 7.44 -13.24
C ASN A 389 7.12 7.40 -11.98
N ILE A 390 7.90 6.32 -11.82
CA ILE A 390 8.80 6.09 -10.66
C ILE A 390 9.63 7.32 -10.25
N GLN A 391 10.07 8.13 -11.21
CA GLN A 391 10.89 9.33 -10.96
C GLN A 391 10.19 10.40 -10.10
N LYS A 392 8.87 10.31 -9.93
CA LYS A 392 8.08 11.22 -9.08
C LYS A 392 7.96 10.74 -7.63
N TYR A 393 8.56 9.61 -7.27
CA TYR A 393 8.46 9.03 -5.94
C TYR A 393 9.85 8.84 -5.34
N TYR A 394 9.98 9.12 -4.05
CA TYR A 394 11.18 8.76 -3.29
C TYR A 394 10.87 8.54 -1.81
N ILE A 395 11.75 7.80 -1.15
CA ILE A 395 11.71 7.57 0.29
C ILE A 395 12.77 8.47 0.92
N ARG A 396 12.36 9.30 1.88
CA ARG A 396 13.26 10.11 2.71
C ARG A 396 13.48 9.36 4.02
N GLY A 397 14.74 9.17 4.42
CA GLY A 397 15.11 8.40 5.61
C GLY A 397 15.93 7.14 5.28
N PRO A 398 16.14 6.24 6.25
CA PRO A 398 16.97 5.05 6.07
C PRO A 398 16.25 3.99 5.23
N THR A 399 16.80 3.68 4.06
CA THR A 399 16.28 2.65 3.14
C THR A 399 16.92 1.28 3.32
N LEU A 400 17.85 1.14 4.27
CA LEU A 400 18.56 -0.10 4.57
C LEU A 400 18.30 -0.52 6.01
N ALA A 401 17.90 -1.78 6.20
CA ALA A 401 17.72 -2.40 7.50
C ALA A 401 18.76 -3.51 7.71
N SER A 402 19.47 -3.46 8.84
CA SER A 402 20.38 -4.52 9.28
C SER A 402 19.67 -5.55 10.15
N TYR A 403 20.20 -6.77 10.20
CA TYR A 403 19.66 -7.83 11.04
C TYR A 403 19.93 -7.56 12.52
N ASP A 404 18.87 -7.50 13.33
CA ASP A 404 18.97 -7.50 14.78
C ASP A 404 18.98 -8.94 15.31
N VAL A 405 20.10 -9.33 15.91
CA VAL A 405 20.32 -10.67 16.47
C VAL A 405 19.40 -10.96 17.66
N LYS A 406 19.01 -9.95 18.46
CA LYS A 406 18.20 -10.15 19.66
C LYS A 406 16.76 -10.50 19.34
N THR A 407 16.21 -9.83 18.33
CA THR A 407 14.81 -10.01 17.91
C THR A 407 14.69 -10.94 16.69
N ALA A 408 15.81 -11.24 16.03
CA ALA A 408 15.88 -11.94 14.77
C ALA A 408 15.04 -11.27 13.68
N THR A 409 15.15 -9.94 13.55
CA THR A 409 14.33 -9.11 12.64
C THR A 409 15.13 -8.03 11.92
N PHE A 410 14.60 -7.53 10.82
CA PHE A 410 15.03 -6.31 10.13
C PHE A 410 13.99 -5.21 10.37
N GLN A 411 14.43 -4.02 10.77
CA GLN A 411 13.53 -2.91 11.10
C GLN A 411 13.81 -1.69 10.23
N PHE A 412 12.77 -1.18 9.59
CA PHE A 412 12.79 0.12 8.93
C PHE A 412 12.06 1.15 9.79
N LEU A 413 12.77 2.23 10.16
CA LEU A 413 12.32 3.26 11.09
C LEU A 413 12.40 4.64 10.43
N ASP A 414 11.57 5.59 10.88
CA ASP A 414 11.63 7.01 10.49
C ASP A 414 11.73 7.27 8.97
N MET A 415 10.95 6.54 8.19
CA MET A 415 10.84 6.77 6.75
C MET A 415 9.67 7.71 6.46
N GLU A 416 9.85 8.58 5.48
CA GLU A 416 8.79 9.41 4.89
C GLU A 416 8.65 9.07 3.41
N LEU A 417 7.42 8.97 2.93
CA LEU A 417 7.13 8.70 1.52
C LEU A 417 6.68 9.96 0.81
N ILE A 418 7.38 10.32 -0.26
CA ILE A 418 7.03 11.47 -1.09
C ILE A 418 6.69 10.98 -2.48
N GLY A 419 5.55 11.43 -2.99
CA GLY A 419 5.00 10.97 -4.25
C GLY A 419 3.84 11.82 -4.74
N GLU A 420 3.35 11.50 -5.94
CA GLU A 420 2.26 12.25 -6.56
C GLU A 420 0.94 12.10 -5.76
N PRO A 421 0.34 13.19 -5.24
CA PRO A 421 -0.91 13.11 -4.49
C PRO A 421 -2.06 12.52 -5.31
N GLY A 422 -2.86 11.63 -4.71
CA GLY A 422 -3.97 10.95 -5.38
C GLY A 422 -3.55 9.78 -6.28
N LYS A 423 -2.27 9.41 -6.28
CA LYS A 423 -1.72 8.27 -7.06
C LYS A 423 -1.27 7.13 -6.14
N LYS A 424 -0.86 6.03 -6.77
CA LYS A 424 -0.40 4.82 -6.08
C LYS A 424 1.06 4.54 -6.45
N CYS A 425 1.84 4.07 -5.48
CA CYS A 425 3.17 3.53 -5.72
C CYS A 425 3.34 2.16 -5.07
N ILE A 426 4.39 1.45 -5.44
CA ILE A 426 4.70 0.14 -4.85
C ILE A 426 6.08 0.26 -4.20
N LEU A 427 6.16 -0.04 -2.91
CA LEU A 427 7.41 -0.23 -2.19
C LEU A 427 7.84 -1.68 -2.37
N GLN A 428 9.11 -1.87 -2.71
CA GLN A 428 9.74 -3.17 -2.91
C GLN A 428 10.82 -3.37 -1.86
N ILE A 429 10.70 -4.43 -1.07
CA ILE A 429 11.68 -4.86 -0.08
C ILE A 429 12.42 -6.08 -0.63
N LYS A 430 13.75 -6.02 -0.73
CA LYS A 430 14.60 -7.10 -1.26
C LYS A 430 15.83 -7.32 -0.37
N SER A 431 16.38 -8.53 -0.40
CA SER A 431 17.68 -8.85 0.20
C SER A 431 18.83 -8.37 -0.70
N LEU A 432 19.85 -7.71 -0.14
CA LEU A 432 21.02 -7.25 -0.90
C LEU A 432 22.03 -8.35 -1.22
N SER A 433 22.04 -9.43 -0.45
CA SER A 433 22.96 -10.56 -0.63
C SER A 433 22.38 -11.65 -1.54
N ASN A 434 21.14 -11.46 -2.03
CA ASN A 434 20.34 -12.45 -2.74
C ASN A 434 20.17 -13.77 -1.97
N LEU A 435 20.13 -13.68 -0.63
CA LEU A 435 19.87 -14.81 0.27
C LEU A 435 18.52 -15.48 -0.03
N ILE A 436 17.54 -14.68 -0.43
CA ILE A 436 16.15 -15.11 -0.63
C ILE A 436 15.85 -15.15 -2.12
N LYS A 437 15.57 -16.36 -2.62
CA LYS A 437 15.18 -16.59 -4.01
C LYS A 437 13.87 -17.37 -4.04
N ILE A 438 13.02 -17.02 -5.00
CA ILE A 438 11.78 -17.75 -5.26
C ILE A 438 11.83 -18.39 -6.64
N THR A 439 11.35 -19.61 -6.71
CA THR A 439 11.10 -20.31 -7.97
C THR A 439 9.76 -19.85 -8.53
N ASP A 440 9.78 -19.15 -9.67
CA ASP A 440 8.58 -18.89 -10.46
C ASP A 440 8.19 -20.18 -11.19
N VAL A 441 7.20 -20.88 -10.64
CA VAL A 441 6.72 -22.18 -11.15
C VAL A 441 6.11 -22.07 -12.56
N GLN A 442 5.62 -20.88 -12.94
CA GLN A 442 5.03 -20.66 -14.27
C GLN A 442 6.09 -20.37 -15.32
N LYS A 443 7.12 -19.59 -14.95
CA LYS A 443 8.20 -19.22 -15.87
C LYS A 443 9.41 -20.15 -15.78
N ASN A 444 9.40 -21.10 -14.86
CA ASN A 444 10.52 -22.03 -14.65
C ASN A 444 11.83 -21.26 -14.40
N THR A 445 11.80 -20.13 -13.68
CA THR A 445 12.98 -19.29 -13.41
C THR A 445 13.17 -19.06 -11.91
N ILE A 446 14.42 -19.01 -11.46
CA ILE A 446 14.76 -18.51 -10.12
C ILE A 446 14.86 -16.99 -10.22
N GLN A 447 14.01 -16.29 -9.48
CA GLN A 447 14.03 -14.83 -9.39
C GLN A 447 14.40 -14.41 -7.97
N ASP A 448 15.07 -13.26 -7.86
CA ASP A 448 15.31 -12.63 -6.57
C ASP A 448 13.95 -12.33 -5.92
N TYR A 449 13.80 -12.74 -4.67
CA TYR A 449 12.56 -12.50 -3.95
C TYR A 449 12.45 -11.03 -3.57
N SER A 450 11.26 -10.47 -3.78
CA SER A 450 10.91 -9.18 -3.21
C SER A 450 9.52 -9.19 -2.61
N PHE A 451 9.39 -8.57 -1.45
CA PHE A 451 8.11 -8.31 -0.80
C PHE A 451 7.58 -6.95 -1.27
N GLU A 452 6.33 -6.91 -1.74
CA GLU A 452 5.74 -5.70 -2.32
C GLU A 452 4.59 -5.14 -1.45
N ILE A 453 4.64 -3.84 -1.18
CA ILE A 453 3.58 -3.09 -0.49
C ILE A 453 3.10 -1.99 -1.42
N GLN A 454 1.83 -2.03 -1.82
CA GLN A 454 1.20 -0.94 -2.54
C GLN A 454 0.82 0.17 -1.57
N VAL A 455 1.15 1.42 -1.87
CA VAL A 455 0.80 2.59 -1.06
C VAL A 455 -0.10 3.51 -1.87
N GLU A 456 -1.23 3.91 -1.28
CA GLU A 456 -2.16 4.88 -1.86
C GLU A 456 -1.93 6.25 -1.20
N ILE A 457 -1.41 7.18 -1.99
CA ILE A 457 -1.12 8.54 -1.52
C ILE A 457 -2.39 9.37 -1.67
N ASN A 458 -2.87 9.92 -0.56
CA ASN A 458 -4.05 10.77 -0.53
C ASN A 458 -3.82 12.07 -1.32
N PRO A 459 -4.88 12.64 -1.94
CA PRO A 459 -4.82 14.01 -2.43
C PRO A 459 -4.61 14.99 -1.27
N CYS A 460 -3.96 16.13 -1.52
CA CYS A 460 -3.82 17.17 -0.51
C CYS A 460 -5.20 17.67 -0.08
N LYS A 461 -5.37 17.91 1.23
CA LYS A 461 -6.64 18.35 1.82
C LYS A 461 -6.65 19.86 2.08
N MET A 462 -7.81 20.43 2.39
CA MET A 462 -7.89 21.83 2.82
C MET A 462 -6.94 22.09 4.00
N GLY A 463 -6.35 23.27 4.05
CA GLY A 463 -5.25 23.59 4.97
C GLY A 463 -3.87 23.06 4.54
N GLU A 464 -3.79 22.39 3.39
CA GLU A 464 -2.55 21.94 2.76
C GLU A 464 -2.41 22.54 1.35
N TYR A 465 -1.18 22.58 0.85
CA TYR A 465 -0.88 22.96 -0.52
C TYR A 465 0.24 22.08 -1.11
N PRO A 466 0.21 21.78 -2.41
CA PRO A 466 1.23 20.97 -3.06
C PRO A 466 2.47 21.83 -3.32
N LYS A 467 3.57 21.51 -2.66
CA LYS A 467 4.88 22.11 -2.95
C LYS A 467 5.68 21.18 -3.85
N ILE A 468 6.13 21.73 -4.97
CA ILE A 468 6.91 20.99 -5.97
C ILE A 468 8.40 21.29 -5.74
N TYR A 469 9.20 20.25 -5.57
CA TYR A 469 10.65 20.32 -5.53
C TYR A 469 11.22 19.39 -6.58
N ASN A 470 11.94 19.93 -7.57
CA ASN A 470 12.39 19.18 -8.73
C ASN A 470 11.21 18.51 -9.46
N GLN A 471 11.07 17.18 -9.33
CA GLN A 471 9.99 16.38 -9.91
C GLN A 471 9.02 15.81 -8.86
N PHE A 472 9.25 16.12 -7.57
CA PHE A 472 8.50 15.57 -6.44
C PHE A 472 7.45 16.58 -5.98
N THR A 473 6.28 16.07 -5.57
CA THR A 473 5.20 16.88 -5.03
C THR A 473 4.91 16.44 -3.60
N GLU A 474 5.00 17.37 -2.65
CA GLU A 474 4.77 17.13 -1.21
C GLU A 474 3.57 17.97 -0.75
N CYS A 475 2.66 17.41 0.05
CA CYS A 475 1.53 18.19 0.58
C CYS A 475 1.95 18.82 1.90
N ILE A 476 2.16 20.13 1.90
CA ILE A 476 2.63 20.86 3.07
C ILE A 476 1.45 21.47 3.81
N THR A 477 1.44 21.33 5.13
CA THR A 477 0.46 21.98 6.01
C THR A 477 0.75 23.47 6.14
N CYS A 478 -0.30 24.28 6.07
CA CYS A 478 -0.19 25.70 6.36
C CYS A 478 0.24 25.92 7.81
N LEU A 479 1.13 26.91 8.04
CA LEU A 479 1.56 27.26 9.39
C LEU A 479 0.45 27.98 10.16
N GLN A 480 0.56 28.04 11.49
CA GLN A 480 -0.37 28.82 12.31
C GLN A 480 -0.44 30.28 11.83
N GLY A 481 -1.65 30.84 11.77
CA GLY A 481 -1.89 32.18 11.22
C GLY A 481 -2.02 32.23 9.70
N THR A 482 -1.99 31.09 9.00
CA THR A 482 -2.26 30.97 7.56
C THR A 482 -3.34 29.92 7.28
N PHE A 483 -3.99 30.00 6.11
CA PHE A 483 -5.05 29.07 5.69
C PHE A 483 -4.97 28.79 4.18
N SER A 484 -5.54 27.66 3.73
CA SER A 484 -5.69 27.35 2.30
C SER A 484 -6.99 26.60 2.01
N TYR A 485 -7.79 27.11 1.08
CA TYR A 485 -9.02 26.45 0.58
C TYR A 485 -8.94 26.01 -0.87
N ASP A 486 -8.06 26.64 -1.67
CA ASP A 486 -7.94 26.42 -3.11
C ASP A 486 -6.82 25.43 -3.47
N LEU A 487 -6.10 24.92 -2.47
CA LEU A 487 -4.99 23.97 -2.60
C LEU A 487 -3.87 24.50 -3.50
N LYS A 488 -3.67 25.82 -3.56
CA LYS A 488 -2.59 26.45 -4.33
C LYS A 488 -1.51 27.02 -3.44
N ASP A 489 -1.91 27.80 -2.45
CA ASP A 489 -0.97 28.49 -1.54
C ASP A 489 -1.59 28.69 -0.15
N CYS A 490 -0.75 29.02 0.83
CA CYS A 490 -1.17 29.41 2.17
C CYS A 490 -1.28 30.93 2.28
N TYR A 491 -2.49 31.42 2.48
CA TYR A 491 -2.77 32.85 2.63
C TYR A 491 -2.66 33.28 4.09
N LEU A 492 -2.17 34.50 4.33
CA LEU A 492 -2.17 35.11 5.64
C LEU A 492 -3.61 35.25 6.15
N CYS A 493 -3.82 34.96 7.43
CA CYS A 493 -5.12 35.16 8.05
C CYS A 493 -5.51 36.65 7.98
N PRO A 494 -6.73 36.98 7.53
CA PRO A 494 -7.22 38.35 7.54
C PRO A 494 -7.18 38.93 8.96
N LYS A 495 -6.96 40.24 9.08
CA LYS A 495 -6.88 40.91 10.40
C LYS A 495 -8.20 40.86 11.16
N GLU A 496 -9.29 40.70 10.42
CA GLU A 496 -10.67 40.63 10.87
C GLU A 496 -11.08 39.21 11.32
N ALA A 497 -10.14 38.24 11.35
CA ALA A 497 -10.40 36.87 11.73
C ALA A 497 -9.26 36.20 12.51
N ILE A 498 -9.59 35.07 13.12
CA ILE A 498 -8.68 34.13 13.76
C ILE A 498 -8.74 32.82 12.98
N CYS A 499 -7.60 32.39 12.45
CA CYS A 499 -7.49 31.14 11.71
C CYS A 499 -7.01 30.04 12.66
N GLY A 500 -7.94 29.23 13.18
CA GLY A 500 -7.65 28.10 14.05
C GLY A 500 -7.43 26.82 13.24
N ASN A 501 -6.41 26.02 13.59
CA ASN A 501 -6.17 24.70 13.01
C ASN A 501 -6.07 24.63 11.47
N GLN A 502 -5.54 25.69 10.83
CA GLN A 502 -5.10 25.71 9.42
C GLN A 502 -6.22 25.59 8.35
N GLN A 503 -7.45 25.25 8.76
CA GLN A 503 -8.61 24.99 7.87
C GLN A 503 -9.82 25.89 8.16
N ILE A 504 -9.86 26.56 9.31
CA ILE A 504 -11.08 27.25 9.78
C ILE A 504 -10.76 28.73 10.01
N ILE A 505 -11.44 29.60 9.26
CA ILE A 505 -11.48 31.04 9.51
C ILE A 505 -12.66 31.34 10.44
N LYS A 506 -12.37 31.80 11.66
CA LYS A 506 -13.36 32.33 12.60
C LYS A 506 -13.30 33.86 12.58
N VAL A 507 -14.34 34.53 12.10
CA VAL A 507 -14.38 35.99 12.03
C VAL A 507 -14.59 36.62 13.41
N LEU A 508 -14.00 37.79 13.62
CA LEU A 508 -14.13 38.55 14.86
C LEU A 508 -15.50 39.24 14.97
N PRO A 509 -15.95 39.62 16.19
CA PRO A 509 -17.16 40.42 16.37
C PRO A 509 -17.12 41.72 15.55
N GLY A 510 -18.26 42.13 14.99
CA GLY A 510 -18.41 43.27 14.10
C GLY A 510 -18.19 42.98 12.61
N TYR A 511 -17.89 41.72 12.25
CA TYR A 511 -17.62 41.29 10.88
C TYR A 511 -18.50 40.10 10.47
N TRP A 512 -18.76 40.00 9.16
CA TRP A 512 -19.62 38.99 8.55
C TRP A 512 -18.92 38.29 7.37
N ARG A 513 -19.23 37.01 7.18
CA ARG A 513 -18.67 36.15 6.15
C ARG A 513 -19.72 35.23 5.55
N LYS A 514 -19.80 35.23 4.21
CA LYS A 514 -20.85 34.55 3.45
C LYS A 514 -20.86 33.02 3.58
N GLY A 515 -19.71 32.37 3.64
CA GLY A 515 -19.64 30.90 3.57
C GLY A 515 -18.27 30.33 3.90
N PHE A 516 -18.22 29.00 4.11
CA PHE A 516 -17.04 28.27 4.58
C PHE A 516 -15.79 28.39 3.71
N THR A 517 -15.93 28.56 2.40
CA THR A 517 -14.80 28.73 1.47
C THR A 517 -14.57 30.18 1.07
N SER A 518 -15.43 31.10 1.52
CA SER A 518 -15.30 32.53 1.21
C SER A 518 -14.12 33.11 1.98
N GLN A 519 -13.24 33.82 1.28
CA GLN A 519 -12.11 34.53 1.90
C GLN A 519 -12.47 35.98 2.24
N ASN A 520 -13.58 36.49 1.71
CA ASN A 520 -13.99 37.87 1.91
C ASN A 520 -14.72 38.01 3.24
N ILE A 521 -14.19 38.90 4.07
CA ILE A 521 -14.78 39.30 5.35
C ILE A 521 -15.18 40.75 5.21
N TYR A 522 -16.43 41.05 5.58
CA TYR A 522 -16.98 42.39 5.47
C TYR A 522 -17.32 42.94 6.86
N SER A 523 -17.07 44.22 7.10
CA SER A 523 -17.54 44.89 8.32
C SER A 523 -19.05 45.03 8.28
N CYS A 524 -19.73 44.84 9.41
CA CYS A 524 -21.17 45.04 9.49
C CYS A 524 -21.49 46.53 9.54
N GLU A 525 -22.30 46.99 8.58
CA GLU A 525 -22.74 48.38 8.45
C GLU A 525 -24.04 48.63 9.24
N GLY A 526 -24.22 49.85 9.77
CA GLY A 526 -25.39 50.22 10.56
C GLY A 526 -25.23 49.94 12.06
N GLN A 527 -25.20 48.67 12.48
CA GLN A 527 -25.06 48.28 13.89
C GLN A 527 -24.12 47.08 14.04
N LYS A 528 -22.87 47.35 14.48
CA LYS A 528 -21.81 46.33 14.59
C LYS A 528 -22.12 45.21 15.57
N GLU A 529 -22.92 45.50 16.60
CA GLU A 529 -23.31 44.55 17.65
C GLU A 529 -24.16 43.40 17.11
N ASN A 530 -24.82 43.57 15.96
CA ASN A 530 -25.62 42.51 15.33
C ASN A 530 -24.74 41.36 14.81
N CYS A 531 -23.44 41.59 14.60
CA CYS A 531 -22.47 40.59 14.19
C CYS A 531 -21.62 40.18 15.39
N ILE A 532 -21.97 39.08 16.03
CA ILE A 532 -21.30 38.59 17.24
C ILE A 532 -19.97 37.89 16.93
N GLY A 533 -19.72 37.53 15.66
CA GLY A 533 -18.49 36.90 15.20
C GLY A 533 -18.51 35.37 15.37
N GLY A 534 -18.10 34.64 14.34
CA GLY A 534 -18.39 33.21 14.21
C GLY A 534 -17.65 32.54 13.05
N LEU A 535 -18.20 31.46 12.50
CA LEU A 535 -17.56 30.74 11.38
C LEU A 535 -17.94 31.34 10.02
N TYR A 536 -19.22 31.25 9.64
CA TYR A 536 -19.77 31.77 8.39
C TYR A 536 -21.30 31.62 8.36
N GLY A 537 -21.97 32.31 7.42
CA GLY A 537 -23.38 32.08 7.13
C GLY A 537 -24.33 32.49 8.26
N ASP A 538 -25.59 32.07 8.13
CA ASP A 538 -26.67 32.59 8.98
C ASP A 538 -27.10 31.59 10.07
N SER A 539 -26.40 30.46 10.23
CA SER A 539 -26.88 29.39 11.13
C SER A 539 -26.66 29.72 12.61
N LYS A 540 -27.54 29.16 13.46
CA LYS A 540 -27.45 29.26 14.92
C LYS A 540 -26.18 28.59 15.47
N GLU A 541 -25.65 27.57 14.78
CA GLU A 541 -24.43 26.85 15.19
C GLU A 541 -23.16 27.64 14.84
N ASP A 542 -23.20 28.42 13.75
CA ASP A 542 -22.07 29.22 13.29
C ASP A 542 -21.86 30.51 14.11
N ASN A 543 -22.82 30.87 14.98
CA ASN A 543 -22.81 32.03 15.89
C ASN A 543 -22.38 33.33 15.19
N LEU A 544 -22.88 33.63 13.99
CA LEU A 544 -22.44 34.82 13.27
C LEU A 544 -23.27 36.07 13.61
N CYS A 545 -24.59 35.89 13.74
CA CYS A 545 -25.55 36.97 13.97
C CYS A 545 -26.13 36.93 15.38
N TYR A 546 -26.49 38.11 15.91
CA TYR A 546 -27.26 38.26 17.13
C TYR A 546 -28.66 37.63 16.99
N GLU A 547 -29.26 37.21 18.10
CA GLU A 547 -30.53 36.48 18.09
C GLU A 547 -31.63 37.25 17.34
N GLY A 548 -32.31 36.54 16.43
CA GLY A 548 -33.39 37.10 15.59
C GLY A 548 -32.92 37.75 14.29
N HIS A 549 -31.61 37.96 14.12
CA HIS A 549 -31.02 38.51 12.91
C HIS A 549 -30.47 37.41 11.98
N LEU A 550 -30.49 37.66 10.67
CA LEU A 550 -29.92 36.81 9.63
C LEU A 550 -29.50 37.63 8.40
N GLY A 551 -28.90 36.96 7.43
CA GLY A 551 -28.56 37.49 6.12
C GLY A 551 -27.27 38.33 6.14
N PRO A 552 -26.93 38.93 4.98
CA PRO A 552 -25.74 39.77 4.86
C PRO A 552 -25.70 40.86 5.93
N PHE A 553 -24.59 40.94 6.66
CA PHE A 553 -24.36 41.91 7.74
C PHE A 553 -25.32 41.79 8.94
N CYS A 554 -26.12 40.72 9.04
CA CYS A 554 -27.07 40.48 10.12
C CYS A 554 -28.13 41.61 10.26
N ILE A 555 -28.63 42.13 9.13
CA ILE A 555 -29.60 43.25 9.10
C ILE A 555 -31.05 42.76 8.87
N GLU A 556 -31.23 41.56 8.32
CA GLU A 556 -32.56 41.01 8.07
C GLU A 556 -33.07 40.24 9.28
N CYS A 557 -34.38 40.26 9.51
CA CYS A 557 -35.00 39.55 10.63
C CYS A 557 -35.47 38.17 10.21
N ASP A 558 -35.34 37.18 11.10
CA ASP A 558 -35.86 35.83 10.89
C ASP A 558 -37.39 35.77 11.04
N ILE A 559 -38.11 36.27 10.04
CA ILE A 559 -39.57 36.35 10.08
C ILE A 559 -40.24 34.97 10.07
N GLN A 560 -39.59 33.97 9.47
CA GLN A 560 -40.10 32.60 9.41
C GLN A 560 -39.71 31.78 10.65
N GLY A 561 -38.69 32.21 11.41
CA GLY A 561 -38.16 31.48 12.55
C GLY A 561 -37.38 30.23 12.17
N ASN A 562 -36.82 30.19 10.96
CA ASN A 562 -36.12 29.01 10.43
C ASN A 562 -34.79 28.75 11.16
N ILE A 563 -34.17 29.80 11.69
CA ILE A 563 -32.83 29.76 12.29
C ILE A 563 -32.94 29.80 13.81
N TRP A 564 -33.79 30.70 14.32
CA TRP A 564 -33.91 30.94 15.76
C TRP A 564 -35.06 30.17 16.42
N GLY A 565 -35.98 29.59 15.64
CA GLY A 565 -37.16 28.86 16.12
C GLY A 565 -38.35 29.76 16.51
N GLU A 566 -38.10 31.06 16.71
CA GLU A 566 -39.11 32.09 16.92
C GLU A 566 -39.11 33.08 15.76
N SER A 567 -40.24 33.75 15.51
CA SER A 567 -40.36 34.72 14.40
C SER A 567 -40.06 36.14 14.86
N TYR A 568 -39.25 36.85 14.08
CA TYR A 568 -38.82 38.22 14.35
C TYR A 568 -39.19 39.15 13.19
N SER A 569 -39.62 40.37 13.49
CA SER A 569 -39.91 41.41 12.48
C SER A 569 -39.17 42.72 12.81
N LYS A 570 -39.09 43.60 11.82
CA LYS A 570 -38.38 44.88 11.91
C LYS A 570 -39.13 45.86 12.83
N GLU A 571 -38.48 46.25 13.92
CA GLU A 571 -38.96 47.33 14.81
C GLU A 571 -38.34 48.69 14.43
N GLY A 572 -37.11 48.67 13.91
CA GLY A 572 -36.37 49.85 13.46
C GLY A 572 -35.54 49.57 12.19
N LYS A 573 -34.64 50.51 11.82
CA LYS A 573 -33.81 50.42 10.60
C LYS A 573 -32.83 49.22 10.66
N TYR A 574 -32.36 48.84 11.85
CA TYR A 574 -31.37 47.77 12.06
C TYR A 574 -31.71 46.85 13.24
N SER A 575 -32.92 46.91 13.78
CA SER A 575 -33.35 46.14 14.97
C SER A 575 -34.52 45.22 14.66
N CYS A 576 -34.42 43.99 15.19
CA CYS A 576 -35.43 42.96 15.08
C CYS A 576 -36.03 42.69 16.46
N SER A 577 -37.35 42.55 16.54
CA SER A 577 -38.03 42.12 17.77
C SER A 577 -39.01 40.99 17.52
N LYS A 578 -39.35 40.28 18.60
CA LYS A 578 -40.16 39.08 18.55
C LYS A 578 -41.59 39.43 18.16
N CYS A 579 -42.15 38.70 17.19
CA CYS A 579 -43.55 38.88 16.79
C CYS A 579 -44.54 38.65 17.96
N SER A 580 -44.15 37.88 18.99
CA SER A 580 -44.96 37.66 20.20
C SER A 580 -45.14 38.91 21.07
N GLU A 581 -44.18 39.84 21.04
CA GLU A 581 -44.18 41.08 21.81
C GLU A 581 -44.96 42.19 21.09
N MET A 582 -45.06 42.11 19.75
CA MET A 582 -45.82 43.04 18.91
C MET A 582 -47.35 42.82 18.90
N LYS A 583 -47.89 41.99 19.80
CA LYS A 583 -49.34 41.66 19.87
C LYS A 583 -50.25 42.87 20.09
N TYR A 584 -49.78 43.99 20.62
CA TYR A 584 -50.59 45.19 20.79
C TYR A 584 -50.63 46.09 19.55
N ASN A 585 -49.76 45.86 18.56
CA ASN A 585 -49.70 46.70 17.36
C ASN A 585 -50.91 46.54 16.44
N TYR A 586 -51.60 45.39 16.41
CA TYR A 586 -52.83 45.26 15.61
C TYR A 586 -53.95 46.18 16.13
N ILE A 587 -54.00 46.47 17.44
CA ILE A 587 -54.97 47.41 18.03
C ILE A 587 -54.67 48.82 17.53
N ILE A 588 -53.39 49.20 17.48
CA ILE A 588 -52.96 50.48 16.90
C ILE A 588 -53.37 50.58 15.43
N ILE A 589 -53.22 49.51 14.65
CA ILE A 589 -53.66 49.45 13.24
C ILE A 589 -55.18 49.64 13.13
N ILE A 590 -55.98 48.95 13.96
CA ILE A 590 -57.44 49.09 13.98
C ILE A 590 -57.84 50.53 14.32
N ILE A 591 -57.21 51.15 15.33
CA ILE A 591 -57.49 52.53 15.71
C ILE A 591 -57.13 53.50 14.58
N LEU A 592 -55.96 53.33 13.95
CA LEU A 592 -55.53 54.17 12.83
C LEU A 592 -56.44 54.02 11.61
N THR A 593 -56.85 52.80 11.26
CA THR A 593 -57.76 52.53 10.13
C THR A 593 -59.17 53.08 10.36
N ILE A 594 -59.68 53.00 11.60
CA ILE A 594 -60.96 53.64 11.97
C ILE A 594 -60.83 55.17 11.89
N TRP A 595 -59.73 55.73 12.40
CA TRP A 595 -59.49 57.17 12.35
C TRP A 595 -59.37 57.71 10.92
N THR A 596 -58.64 57.01 10.04
CA THR A 596 -58.52 57.40 8.62
C THR A 596 -59.87 57.34 7.92
N PHE A 597 -60.68 56.32 8.19
CA PHE A 597 -62.03 56.21 7.66
C PHE A 597 -62.94 57.36 8.13
N ILE A 598 -62.94 57.66 9.44
CA ILE A 598 -63.68 58.79 10.00
C ILE A 598 -63.23 60.11 9.38
N SER A 599 -61.92 60.31 9.25
CA SER A 599 -61.33 61.53 8.66
C SER A 599 -61.75 61.69 7.20
N MET A 600 -61.74 60.60 6.42
CA MET A 600 -62.20 60.57 5.03
C MET A 600 -63.70 60.91 4.94
N VAL A 601 -64.53 60.28 5.78
CA VAL A 601 -65.97 60.56 5.83
C VAL A 601 -66.24 62.02 6.19
N ALA A 602 -65.55 62.56 7.20
CA ALA A 602 -65.69 63.96 7.62
C ALA A 602 -65.29 64.93 6.51
N ALA A 603 -64.15 64.70 5.85
CA ALA A 603 -63.67 65.54 4.75
C ALA A 603 -64.65 65.56 3.57
N VAL A 604 -65.12 64.40 3.12
CA VAL A 604 -66.02 64.29 1.97
C VAL A 604 -67.43 64.81 2.30
N LEU A 605 -67.97 64.51 3.49
CA LEU A 605 -69.29 65.03 3.90
C LEU A 605 -69.29 66.55 4.06
N SER A 606 -68.17 67.14 4.49
CA SER A 606 -68.01 68.59 4.55
C SER A 606 -68.15 69.19 3.15
N GLU A 607 -67.44 68.64 2.16
CA GLU A 607 -67.51 69.11 0.78
C GLU A 607 -68.88 68.90 0.13
N PHE A 608 -69.56 67.77 0.40
CA PHE A 608 -70.93 67.56 -0.08
C PHE A 608 -71.93 68.59 0.46
N LYS A 609 -71.80 68.99 1.73
CA LYS A 609 -72.65 70.05 2.31
C LYS A 609 -72.39 71.40 1.64
N ASP A 610 -71.14 71.70 1.32
CA ASP A 610 -70.77 72.93 0.62
C ASP A 610 -71.25 72.93 -0.84
N ILE A 611 -71.17 71.79 -1.54
CA ILE A 611 -71.70 71.62 -2.91
C ILE A 611 -73.24 71.73 -2.92
N GLN A 612 -73.96 71.13 -1.96
CA GLN A 612 -75.42 71.27 -1.87
C GLN A 612 -75.83 72.73 -1.59
N LYS A 613 -75.12 73.44 -0.70
CA LYS A 613 -75.32 74.87 -0.49
C LYS A 613 -75.09 75.67 -1.76
N GLN A 614 -74.06 75.36 -2.54
CA GLN A 614 -73.79 76.02 -3.83
C GLN A 614 -74.83 75.70 -4.92
N GLN A 615 -75.37 74.49 -4.97
CA GLN A 615 -76.44 74.11 -5.91
C GLN A 615 -77.77 74.78 -5.58
N ILE A 616 -78.18 74.82 -4.30
CA ILE A 616 -79.33 75.59 -3.83
C ILE A 616 -79.14 77.08 -4.16
N PHE A 617 -77.91 77.60 -4.00
CA PHE A 617 -77.57 78.98 -4.38
C PHE A 617 -77.65 79.25 -5.89
N ARG A 618 -77.41 78.26 -6.76
CA ARG A 618 -77.57 78.41 -8.23
C ARG A 618 -79.04 78.43 -8.64
N THR A 619 -79.90 77.66 -7.97
CA THR A 619 -81.35 77.66 -8.22
C THR A 619 -82.03 78.92 -7.66
N ILE A 620 -81.53 79.46 -6.54
CA ILE A 620 -82.05 80.70 -5.92
C ILE A 620 -81.51 81.98 -6.60
N LYS A 621 -80.41 81.91 -7.37
CA LYS A 621 -79.87 83.07 -8.13
C LYS A 621 -80.73 83.57 -9.31
N VAL A 622 -81.89 82.94 -9.57
CA VAL A 622 -82.90 83.38 -10.55
C VAL A 622 -83.99 84.24 -9.88
N LEU A 623 -83.99 84.38 -8.55
CA LEU A 623 -84.87 85.30 -7.84
C LEU A 623 -84.02 86.25 -6.99
N ASP A 624 -84.20 87.53 -7.30
CA ASP A 624 -83.57 88.70 -6.74
C ASP A 624 -83.66 88.72 -5.19
N ASP A 625 -82.53 88.74 -4.48
CA ASP A 625 -82.13 89.85 -3.61
C ASP A 625 -80.78 89.58 -2.90
N LYS A 626 -79.90 90.58 -2.91
CA LYS A 626 -78.49 90.58 -2.54
C LYS A 626 -78.22 90.72 -1.02
N ARG A 627 -79.17 90.35 -0.15
CA ARG A 627 -79.12 90.69 1.30
C ARG A 627 -78.95 89.55 2.31
N LEU A 628 -78.75 88.31 1.87
CA LEU A 628 -78.56 87.14 2.76
C LEU A 628 -77.13 86.58 2.79
N TYR A 629 -76.13 87.38 2.40
CA TYR A 629 -74.74 86.92 2.24
C TYR A 629 -73.82 87.13 3.45
N LEU A 630 -74.28 87.74 4.56
CA LEU A 630 -73.38 88.18 5.64
C LEU A 630 -73.63 87.61 7.04
N ARG A 631 -74.61 86.72 7.26
CA ARG A 631 -74.94 86.30 8.64
C ARG A 631 -75.02 84.81 8.94
N ASN A 632 -74.41 83.92 8.14
CA ASN A 632 -74.21 82.52 8.56
C ASN A 632 -73.02 81.82 7.88
N ASN A 633 -71.90 82.54 7.69
CA ASN A 633 -70.60 81.93 7.39
C ASN A 633 -69.82 81.66 8.68
N ILE A 634 -70.28 80.69 9.47
CA ILE A 634 -69.33 79.88 10.23
C ILE A 634 -68.84 78.85 9.22
N ASN A 635 -67.80 79.22 8.47
CA ASN A 635 -67.10 78.31 7.58
C ASN A 635 -66.54 77.19 8.46
N ASN A 636 -67.01 75.96 8.27
CA ASN A 636 -66.34 74.79 8.81
C ASN A 636 -65.01 74.61 8.05
N MET A 637 -63.99 75.41 8.42
CA MET A 637 -62.62 75.33 7.89
C MET A 637 -61.89 74.05 8.32
N THR A 638 -62.56 73.15 9.04
CA THR A 638 -62.04 71.87 9.52
C THR A 638 -61.44 71.04 8.39
N SER A 639 -62.07 71.00 7.21
CA SER A 639 -61.54 70.28 6.04
C SER A 639 -60.23 70.89 5.53
N VAL A 640 -60.11 72.22 5.53
CA VAL A 640 -58.90 72.94 5.10
C VAL A 640 -57.77 72.71 6.09
N TYR A 641 -58.04 72.83 7.40
CA TYR A 641 -57.02 72.61 8.43
C TYR A 641 -56.52 71.17 8.47
N VAL A 642 -57.40 70.18 8.32
CA VAL A 642 -57.01 68.77 8.25
C VAL A 642 -56.11 68.52 7.02
N LYS A 643 -56.44 69.08 5.85
CA LYS A 643 -55.61 68.94 4.63
C LYS A 643 -54.23 69.56 4.78
N ILE A 644 -54.15 70.78 5.33
CA ILE A 644 -52.88 71.47 5.58
C ILE A 644 -52.03 70.66 6.57
N PHE A 645 -52.65 70.23 7.68
CA PHE A 645 -51.99 69.44 8.71
C PHE A 645 -51.44 68.13 8.13
N THR A 646 -52.26 67.33 7.44
CA THR A 646 -51.81 66.06 6.83
C THR A 646 -50.70 66.24 5.79
N ASN A 647 -50.74 67.33 5.01
CA ASN A 647 -49.71 67.62 4.02
C ASN A 647 -48.34 67.90 4.70
N TYR A 648 -48.32 68.68 5.77
CA TYR A 648 -47.07 68.93 6.51
C TYR A 648 -46.47 67.65 7.12
N PHE A 649 -47.28 66.76 7.72
CA PHE A 649 -46.75 65.46 8.20
C PHE A 649 -46.22 64.60 7.07
N GLN A 650 -46.87 64.60 5.91
CA GLN A 650 -46.40 63.86 4.73
C GLN A 650 -45.05 64.39 4.23
N ILE A 651 -44.89 65.72 4.14
CA ILE A 651 -43.62 66.36 3.75
C ILE A 651 -42.51 65.97 4.74
N VAL A 652 -42.76 66.11 6.05
CA VAL A 652 -41.75 65.79 7.07
C VAL A 652 -41.41 64.29 7.07
N SER A 653 -42.39 63.40 6.85
CA SER A 653 -42.17 61.96 6.71
C SER A 653 -41.41 61.56 5.44
N CYS A 654 -41.43 62.37 4.39
CA CYS A 654 -40.56 62.18 3.23
C CYS A 654 -39.13 62.64 3.53
N ILE A 655 -38.98 63.76 4.25
CA ILE A 655 -37.68 64.30 4.65
C ILE A 655 -36.97 63.36 5.63
N SER A 656 -37.71 62.66 6.50
CA SER A 656 -37.16 61.69 7.45
C SER A 656 -36.50 60.46 6.83
N LYS A 657 -36.64 60.24 5.51
CA LYS A 657 -35.95 59.16 4.79
C LYS A 657 -34.51 59.52 4.40
N PHE A 658 -34.16 60.80 4.50
CA PHE A 658 -32.78 61.25 4.37
C PHE A 658 -32.10 61.13 5.74
N ASP A 659 -30.81 60.77 5.75
CA ASP A 659 -29.97 60.53 6.94
C ASP A 659 -29.63 61.85 7.67
N ILE A 660 -30.67 62.59 8.03
CA ILE A 660 -30.59 63.83 8.79
C ILE A 660 -30.60 63.42 10.26
N GLY A 661 -29.58 63.82 11.03
CA GLY A 661 -29.35 63.41 12.43
C GLY A 661 -30.40 63.89 13.45
N VAL A 662 -31.67 63.65 13.18
CA VAL A 662 -32.81 63.90 14.07
C VAL A 662 -33.10 62.62 14.86
N GLN A 663 -33.46 62.76 16.14
CA GLN A 663 -33.78 61.61 17.00
C GLN A 663 -34.88 60.72 16.39
N ALA A 664 -34.60 59.41 16.37
CA ALA A 664 -35.43 58.41 15.70
C ALA A 664 -36.87 58.37 16.23
N ASP A 665 -37.07 58.54 17.54
CA ASP A 665 -38.39 58.46 18.17
C ASP A 665 -39.33 59.55 17.67
N PHE A 666 -38.83 60.79 17.54
CA PHE A 666 -39.61 61.91 17.03
C PHE A 666 -40.05 61.67 15.57
N LEU A 667 -39.15 61.14 14.73
CA LEU A 667 -39.45 60.80 13.35
C LEU A 667 -40.42 59.63 13.21
N LEU A 668 -40.42 58.68 14.15
CA LEU A 668 -41.30 57.52 14.17
C LEU A 668 -42.77 57.92 14.43
N TYR A 669 -43.03 58.88 15.32
CA TYR A 669 -44.38 59.43 15.54
C TYR A 669 -44.87 60.25 14.33
N LEU A 670 -44.01 61.07 13.75
CA LEU A 670 -44.36 61.89 12.59
C LEU A 670 -44.65 61.05 11.35
N SER A 671 -43.85 59.99 11.13
CA SER A 671 -44.07 59.04 10.03
C SER A 671 -45.30 58.15 10.26
N SER A 672 -45.66 57.84 11.51
CA SER A 672 -46.90 57.10 11.80
C SER A 672 -48.17 57.86 11.39
N ILE A 673 -48.15 59.20 11.47
CA ILE A 673 -49.25 60.07 11.05
C ILE A 673 -49.16 60.40 9.54
N GLY A 674 -47.95 60.68 9.04
CA GLY A 674 -47.72 61.05 7.65
C GLY A 674 -47.78 59.89 6.65
N GLN A 675 -47.35 58.69 7.06
CA GLN A 675 -47.27 57.46 6.27
C GLN A 675 -47.78 56.24 7.08
N PRO A 676 -49.05 56.22 7.50
CA PRO A 676 -49.61 55.16 8.34
C PRO A 676 -49.45 53.77 7.71
N ILE A 677 -49.47 53.69 6.36
CA ILE A 677 -49.25 52.46 5.61
C ILE A 677 -47.90 51.83 5.98
N GLN A 678 -46.81 52.60 6.05
CA GLN A 678 -45.47 52.04 6.32
C GLN A 678 -45.40 51.39 7.71
N GLN A 679 -46.01 52.01 8.72
CA GLN A 679 -46.08 51.48 10.09
C GLN A 679 -46.98 50.24 10.17
N THR A 680 -48.12 50.25 9.46
CA THR A 680 -48.99 49.07 9.41
C THR A 680 -48.29 47.86 8.79
N MET A 681 -47.37 48.06 7.85
CA MET A 681 -46.73 46.96 7.11
C MET A 681 -45.74 46.14 7.94
N ASN A 682 -44.99 46.75 8.86
CA ASN A 682 -44.02 46.01 9.69
C ASN A 682 -44.73 45.06 10.69
N SER A 683 -45.90 45.47 11.17
CA SER A 683 -46.77 44.65 12.04
C SER A 683 -47.59 43.63 11.23
N PHE A 684 -47.87 43.94 9.97
CA PHE A 684 -48.56 43.05 9.03
C PHE A 684 -47.72 41.83 8.65
N ASP A 685 -46.39 41.99 8.54
CA ASP A 685 -45.46 40.88 8.25
C ASP A 685 -45.59 39.76 9.32
N CYS A 686 -45.71 40.10 10.60
CA CYS A 686 -45.97 39.12 11.68
C CYS A 686 -47.36 38.47 11.61
N ALA A 687 -48.36 39.15 11.05
CA ALA A 687 -49.74 38.64 10.99
C ALA A 687 -49.97 37.68 9.82
N ILE A 688 -49.16 37.78 8.75
CA ILE A 688 -49.30 36.96 7.54
C ILE A 688 -48.34 35.79 7.51
N LYS A 689 -47.30 35.78 8.35
CA LYS A 689 -46.30 34.70 8.33
C LYS A 689 -46.91 33.29 8.36
N ASP A 690 -48.06 33.14 9.01
CA ASP A 690 -48.76 31.85 9.19
C ASP A 690 -49.75 31.53 8.05
N ILE A 691 -49.91 32.42 7.06
CA ILE A 691 -50.76 32.16 5.89
C ILE A 691 -50.00 31.24 4.92
N PRO A 692 -50.51 30.03 4.63
CA PRO A 692 -49.85 29.09 3.74
C PRO A 692 -50.02 29.54 2.29
N THR A 693 -49.10 30.35 1.79
CA THR A 693 -49.06 30.81 0.40
C THR A 693 -47.68 30.61 -0.20
N GLU A 694 -47.60 30.16 -1.45
CA GLU A 694 -46.35 30.04 -2.22
C GLU A 694 -45.76 31.42 -2.62
N ILE A 695 -46.49 32.50 -2.38
CA ILE A 695 -46.09 33.87 -2.75
C ILE A 695 -45.14 34.42 -1.68
N PRO A 696 -43.94 34.90 -2.04
CA PRO A 696 -43.04 35.54 -1.08
C PRO A 696 -43.68 36.74 -0.37
N LEU A 697 -43.42 36.88 0.94
CA LEU A 697 -44.01 37.91 1.81
C LEU A 697 -43.90 39.34 1.25
N ILE A 698 -42.81 39.65 0.55
CA ILE A 698 -42.61 40.96 -0.08
C ILE A 698 -43.68 41.29 -1.14
N TYR A 699 -44.14 40.28 -1.91
CA TYR A 699 -45.20 40.48 -2.90
C TYR A 699 -46.57 40.58 -2.23
N LEU A 700 -46.81 39.84 -1.15
CA LEU A 700 -48.04 39.98 -0.35
C LEU A 700 -48.15 41.37 0.27
N ARG A 701 -47.04 41.90 0.81
CA ARG A 701 -46.95 43.27 1.30
C ARG A 701 -47.30 44.29 0.22
N LEU A 702 -46.78 44.09 -0.99
CA LEU A 702 -47.08 44.97 -2.13
C LEU A 702 -48.54 44.89 -2.54
N ILE A 703 -49.12 43.69 -2.67
CA ILE A 703 -50.53 43.48 -3.00
C ILE A 703 -51.44 44.14 -1.97
N PHE A 704 -51.17 43.94 -0.68
CA PHE A 704 -51.95 44.56 0.39
C PHE A 704 -51.87 46.09 0.34
N SER A 705 -50.70 46.66 0.08
CA SER A 705 -50.53 48.12 -0.07
C SER A 705 -51.37 48.71 -1.21
N LEU A 706 -51.62 47.94 -2.29
CA LEU A 706 -52.43 48.35 -3.43
C LEU A 706 -53.94 48.18 -3.20
N ILE A 707 -54.34 47.14 -2.44
CA ILE A 707 -55.75 46.86 -2.15
C ILE A 707 -56.31 47.82 -1.09
N MET A 708 -55.50 48.20 -0.09
CA MET A 708 -55.96 49.03 1.03
C MET A 708 -56.67 50.35 0.60
N PRO A 709 -56.12 51.17 -0.32
CA PRO A 709 -56.82 52.35 -0.81
C PRO A 709 -58.17 52.05 -1.47
N ILE A 710 -58.25 50.98 -2.26
CA ILE A 710 -59.48 50.54 -2.94
C ILE A 710 -60.52 50.11 -1.91
N PHE A 711 -60.09 49.37 -0.88
CA PHE A 711 -60.94 48.95 0.22
C PHE A 711 -61.58 50.15 0.94
N TYR A 712 -60.80 51.18 1.27
CA TYR A 712 -61.35 52.40 1.88
C TYR A 712 -62.42 53.08 0.99
N VAL A 713 -62.19 53.14 -0.32
CA VAL A 713 -63.17 53.70 -1.27
C VAL A 713 -64.45 52.86 -1.30
N ILE A 714 -64.35 51.54 -1.33
CA ILE A 714 -65.51 50.63 -1.30
C ILE A 714 -66.29 50.81 0.01
N CYS A 715 -65.62 50.79 1.16
CA CYS A 715 -66.25 51.03 2.47
C CYS A 715 -66.97 52.38 2.51
N PHE A 716 -66.37 53.41 1.91
CA PHE A 716 -66.97 54.73 1.83
C PHE A 716 -68.24 54.75 0.94
N ILE A 717 -68.21 54.07 -0.21
CA ILE A 717 -69.39 53.93 -1.09
C ILE A 717 -70.51 53.17 -0.38
N ILE A 718 -70.19 52.07 0.32
CA ILE A 718 -71.15 51.31 1.12
C ILE A 718 -71.76 52.20 2.20
N PHE A 719 -70.94 52.98 2.90
CA PHE A 719 -71.42 53.95 3.89
C PHE A 719 -72.38 54.97 3.29
N LEU A 720 -72.09 55.52 2.11
CA LEU A 720 -72.99 56.43 1.40
C LEU A 720 -74.31 55.74 1.00
N PHE A 721 -74.26 54.48 0.57
CA PHE A 721 -75.44 53.70 0.20
C PHE A 721 -76.33 53.42 1.42
N VAL A 722 -75.74 52.98 2.52
CA VAL A 722 -76.44 52.75 3.81
C VAL A 722 -77.06 54.06 4.31
N LYS A 723 -76.31 55.16 4.26
CA LYS A 723 -76.84 56.48 4.63
C LYS A 723 -78.02 56.89 3.77
N LYS A 724 -77.97 56.66 2.46
CA LYS A 724 -79.08 56.95 1.52
C LYS A 724 -80.32 56.11 1.83
N GLN A 725 -80.16 54.82 2.13
CA GLN A 725 -81.24 53.92 2.54
C GLN A 725 -81.91 54.38 3.85
N PHE A 726 -81.12 54.80 4.84
CA PHE A 726 -81.65 55.36 6.09
C PHE A 726 -82.38 56.69 5.85
N GLN A 727 -81.84 57.57 5.01
CA GLN A 727 -82.48 58.84 4.68
C GLN A 727 -83.79 58.67 3.88
N SER A 728 -83.88 57.70 2.97
CA SER A 728 -85.12 57.42 2.22
C SER A 728 -86.22 56.85 3.12
N LYS A 729 -85.88 56.00 4.10
CA LYS A 729 -86.83 55.52 5.12
C LYS A 729 -87.36 56.65 6.01
N VAL A 730 -86.50 57.58 6.43
CA VAL A 730 -86.90 58.74 7.25
C VAL A 730 -87.76 59.73 6.45
N THR A 731 -87.48 59.96 5.17
CA THR A 731 -88.33 60.81 4.30
C THR A 731 -89.64 60.15 3.89
N PHE A 732 -89.69 58.82 3.77
CA PHE A 732 -90.94 58.08 3.55
C PHE A 732 -91.87 58.15 4.77
N LEU A 733 -91.33 57.99 5.99
CA LEU A 733 -92.09 58.18 7.23
C LEU A 733 -92.57 59.63 7.42
N GLY A 734 -91.75 60.62 7.04
CA GLY A 734 -92.13 62.04 7.08
C GLY A 734 -93.22 62.44 6.07
N LYS A 735 -93.33 61.75 4.93
CA LYS A 735 -94.40 61.99 3.93
C LYS A 735 -95.74 61.33 4.30
N GLN A 736 -95.73 60.23 5.06
CA GLN A 736 -96.98 59.65 5.59
C GLN A 736 -97.63 60.50 6.68
N PHE A 737 -96.83 61.22 7.47
CA PHE A 737 -97.33 62.15 8.51
C PHE A 737 -97.88 63.48 7.98
N TYR A 738 -97.65 63.82 6.70
CA TYR A 738 -98.11 65.07 6.07
C TYR A 738 -99.36 64.86 5.18
N LEU A 739 -99.81 63.62 5.02
CA LEU A 739 -101.00 63.22 4.23
C LEU A 739 -102.11 62.57 5.09
N GLN A 740 -101.95 62.60 6.42
CA GLN A 740 -103.01 62.51 7.43
C GLN A 740 -103.14 63.88 8.10
#